data_AF-A0A954V732-F1
#
_entry.id   AF-A0A954V732-F1
#
_cell.length_a   1.000
_cell.length_b   1.000
_cell.length_c   1.000
_cell.angle_alpha   90.00
_cell.angle_beta   90.00
_cell.angle_gamma   90.00
#
_symmetry.space_group_name_H-M   'P 1'
#
loop_
_entity.id
_entity.type
_entity.pdbx_description
1 polymer ?
#
loop_
_entity_poly.entity_id
_entity_poly.type
_entity_poly.pdbx_seq_one_letter_code
_entity_poly.pdbx_strand_id
1 'polypeptide(L)'
;MSLQSAENLVISGGTLRVGSGGGSIEGNLSLTTPSASLVSRTGMLTVNGALQLSAGILRAQSGGHLLFPSLTTFTATNSGGRFEAEGSGSKIDLANLTGFSGGTGIGTVVSASGGALVDIPQISSITVGATTFDAIGAGSTIDLSGLTNFSADNFASNRRLRAEQGARIISPNLATLGRVRVELGGTTSSIDLGKVTKVDEATLQAFAGGQMAIPMTTTIAGTTSGSSLLSDGTGSLLDLNSITSYSGGTALGSVIRASAGGHLEMKNVTSIMTGATSIESSGVGSVIDLNNLVEIDADNFASNRRLRAVDGGQILTPNLTTLGRIQLEVIGPTSSIDTADIITVNQTSLLASGGGTVELPLVTSIVHEANSVTIQADGAGSLMDLTSVTTFAGATVAGTSVQATLGGRVDLSNVVSITAGATSVTANGPGSVVDLAKLQEFAADNLASTRLLRAANGGQILTPALTTIGRVRIELDGPTSSIDLTSTTDIDEASLFARGGASLEPSAVTSMVHGSSGATVEADGVGSLVDLSGITALSGGTVVGTTVRAFNGGRVDLTGITSITAGAIDFVSSGAESVLDISNVTEYAATNMASSRRIRGEGGGTVMLRPAGTVELTNVQMSVTSDGSITGDTVALNDGTLLTGTGTIQTSIVNRAGDIRPGDAVGETSIGGDLTQESAGRI
;
A
#
# COMPACT_ATOMS: atom_id res chain seq x y z
N MET A 1 -41.66 -43.10 -31.99
CA MET A 1 -42.53 -42.09 -32.64
C MET A 1 -41.72 -41.42 -33.73
N SER A 2 -42.14 -41.50 -35.00
CA SER A 2 -41.49 -40.73 -36.08
C SER A 2 -42.41 -39.58 -36.47
N LEU A 3 -41.88 -38.36 -36.48
CA LEU A 3 -42.58 -37.17 -36.93
C LEU A 3 -42.06 -36.82 -38.33
N GLN A 4 -42.91 -37.04 -39.34
CA GLN A 4 -42.63 -36.71 -40.73
C GLN A 4 -43.46 -35.49 -41.11
N SER A 5 -42.79 -34.44 -41.58
CA SER A 5 -43.43 -33.22 -42.08
C SER A 5 -42.78 -32.83 -43.39
N ALA A 6 -43.59 -32.52 -44.40
CA ALA A 6 -43.11 -31.94 -45.65
C ALA A 6 -42.74 -30.45 -45.48
N GLU A 7 -43.32 -29.78 -44.48
CA GLU A 7 -43.03 -28.40 -44.12
C GLU A 7 -42.06 -28.32 -42.93
N ASN A 8 -41.45 -27.15 -42.73
CA ASN A 8 -40.55 -26.90 -41.62
C ASN A 8 -41.29 -26.90 -40.27
N LEU A 9 -40.89 -27.77 -39.34
CA LEU A 9 -41.40 -27.78 -37.98
C LEU A 9 -40.73 -26.65 -37.18
N VAL A 10 -41.50 -25.62 -36.81
CA VAL A 10 -40.98 -24.49 -36.04
C VAL A 10 -41.41 -24.61 -34.59
N ILE A 11 -40.45 -24.70 -33.67
CA ILE A 11 -40.70 -24.52 -32.24
C ILE A 11 -40.38 -23.07 -31.92
N SER A 12 -41.41 -22.21 -31.89
CA SER A 12 -41.26 -20.78 -31.57
C SER A 12 -41.30 -20.48 -30.07
N GLY A 13 -41.66 -21.47 -29.24
CA GLY A 13 -41.63 -21.45 -27.78
C GLY A 13 -42.18 -22.75 -27.19
N GLY A 14 -41.93 -22.97 -25.90
CA GLY A 14 -42.38 -24.18 -25.18
C GLY A 14 -41.45 -25.38 -25.38
N THR A 15 -41.93 -26.57 -25.03
CA THR A 15 -41.09 -27.78 -24.98
C THR A 15 -41.68 -28.91 -25.82
N LEU A 16 -40.90 -29.41 -26.78
CA LEU A 16 -41.12 -30.73 -27.39
C LEU A 16 -40.35 -31.76 -26.57
N ARG A 17 -41.09 -32.67 -25.90
CA ARG A 17 -40.50 -33.69 -25.02
C ARG A 17 -40.72 -35.10 -25.55
N VAL A 18 -39.64 -35.88 -25.62
CA VAL A 18 -39.68 -37.33 -25.80
C VAL A 18 -39.44 -38.00 -24.45
N GLY A 19 -40.35 -38.90 -24.07
CA GLY A 19 -40.26 -39.72 -22.86
C GLY A 19 -39.44 -40.99 -23.09
N SER A 20 -39.87 -42.11 -22.53
CA SER A 20 -39.24 -43.41 -22.77
C SER A 20 -39.44 -43.91 -24.21
N GLY A 21 -38.44 -44.60 -24.76
CA GLY A 21 -38.45 -45.15 -26.12
C GLY A 21 -37.66 -44.33 -27.15
N GLY A 22 -37.83 -44.64 -28.44
CA GLY A 22 -37.14 -43.95 -29.54
C GLY A 22 -38.06 -43.07 -30.39
N GLY A 23 -37.53 -41.99 -30.92
CA GLY A 23 -38.20 -41.18 -31.92
C GLY A 23 -37.27 -40.55 -32.95
N SER A 24 -37.84 -40.17 -34.09
CA SER A 24 -37.13 -39.45 -35.14
C SER A 24 -37.94 -38.26 -35.66
N ILE A 25 -37.26 -37.20 -36.06
CA ILE A 25 -37.83 -36.08 -36.84
C ILE A 25 -37.16 -36.15 -38.21
N GLU A 26 -37.93 -36.53 -39.23
CA GLU A 26 -37.41 -36.67 -40.61
C GLU A 26 -37.50 -35.35 -41.40
N GLY A 27 -38.43 -34.46 -41.02
CA GLY A 27 -38.60 -33.15 -41.64
C GLY A 27 -37.65 -32.09 -41.07
N ASN A 28 -37.57 -30.93 -41.73
CA ASN A 28 -36.77 -29.80 -41.23
C ASN A 28 -37.32 -29.29 -39.89
N LEU A 29 -36.42 -28.81 -39.03
CA LEU A 29 -36.73 -28.32 -37.69
C LEU A 29 -36.07 -26.94 -37.46
N SER A 30 -36.79 -25.99 -36.89
CA SER A 30 -36.25 -24.68 -36.47
C SER A 30 -36.42 -24.47 -34.96
N LEU A 31 -35.30 -24.22 -34.28
CA LEU A 31 -35.20 -23.72 -32.91
C LEU A 31 -34.39 -22.42 -32.93
N THR A 32 -35.11 -21.30 -33.03
CA THR A 32 -34.51 -19.97 -33.23
C THR A 32 -34.90 -18.97 -32.14
N THR A 33 -35.71 -19.37 -31.16
CA THR A 33 -36.09 -18.54 -30.01
C THR A 33 -35.56 -19.14 -28.71
N PRO A 34 -35.19 -18.32 -27.71
CA PRO A 34 -34.62 -18.82 -26.44
C PRO A 34 -35.63 -19.59 -25.58
N SER A 35 -36.94 -19.43 -25.82
CA SER A 35 -38.02 -20.13 -25.12
C SER A 35 -38.37 -21.49 -25.73
N ALA A 36 -37.79 -21.84 -26.89
CA ALA A 36 -38.00 -23.12 -27.54
C ALA A 36 -37.07 -24.18 -26.93
N SER A 37 -37.61 -25.35 -26.62
CA SER A 37 -36.85 -26.45 -26.04
C SER A 37 -37.17 -27.80 -26.68
N LEU A 38 -36.11 -28.57 -26.93
CA LEU A 38 -36.16 -29.97 -27.31
C LEU A 38 -35.60 -30.82 -26.16
N VAL A 39 -36.43 -31.69 -25.60
CA VAL A 39 -36.08 -32.50 -24.42
C VAL A 39 -36.21 -33.98 -24.76
N SER A 40 -35.16 -34.76 -24.49
CA SER A 40 -35.23 -36.22 -24.44
C SER A 40 -34.99 -36.71 -23.02
N ARG A 41 -35.92 -37.50 -22.47
CA ARG A 41 -35.83 -38.05 -21.10
C ARG A 41 -35.88 -39.56 -21.15
N THR A 42 -34.82 -40.26 -20.74
CA THR A 42 -34.67 -41.74 -20.79
C THR A 42 -34.74 -42.40 -22.19
N GLY A 43 -35.19 -41.67 -23.22
CA GLY A 43 -35.35 -42.15 -24.59
C GLY A 43 -34.30 -41.60 -25.56
N MET A 44 -34.44 -41.93 -26.84
CA MET A 44 -33.57 -41.42 -27.92
C MET A 44 -34.40 -40.62 -28.91
N LEU A 45 -33.93 -39.43 -29.28
CA LEU A 45 -34.50 -38.63 -30.37
C LEU A 45 -33.42 -38.29 -31.39
N THR A 46 -33.64 -38.69 -32.64
CA THR A 46 -32.77 -38.35 -33.78
C THR A 46 -33.46 -37.33 -34.68
N VAL A 47 -32.80 -36.21 -34.98
CA VAL A 47 -33.28 -35.21 -35.94
C VAL A 47 -32.51 -35.40 -37.25
N ASN A 48 -33.12 -36.12 -38.19
CA ASN A 48 -32.52 -36.45 -39.49
C ASN A 48 -32.67 -35.30 -40.50
N GLY A 49 -33.76 -34.53 -40.43
CA GLY A 49 -33.98 -33.37 -41.28
C GLY A 49 -33.04 -32.20 -40.97
N ALA A 50 -33.02 -31.18 -41.83
CA ALA A 50 -32.17 -30.01 -41.60
C ALA A 50 -32.62 -29.26 -40.34
N LEU A 51 -31.68 -28.97 -39.44
CA LEU A 51 -31.92 -28.23 -38.20
C LEU A 51 -31.39 -26.80 -38.32
N GLN A 52 -32.27 -25.82 -38.23
CA GLN A 52 -31.90 -24.43 -37.99
C GLN A 52 -31.88 -24.16 -36.48
N LEU A 53 -30.67 -24.11 -35.91
CA LEU A 53 -30.45 -23.82 -34.50
C LEU A 53 -29.67 -22.52 -34.35
N SER A 54 -30.33 -21.50 -33.79
CA SER A 54 -29.70 -20.20 -33.49
C SER A 54 -30.03 -19.66 -32.09
N ALA A 55 -30.94 -20.33 -31.38
CA ALA A 55 -31.23 -20.12 -29.98
C ALA A 55 -31.91 -21.39 -29.43
N GLY A 56 -32.42 -21.30 -28.20
CA GLY A 56 -33.23 -22.37 -27.61
C GLY A 56 -32.40 -23.39 -26.84
N ILE A 57 -33.08 -24.43 -26.38
CA ILE A 57 -32.60 -25.33 -25.33
C ILE A 57 -32.68 -26.79 -25.79
N LEU A 58 -31.54 -27.44 -25.95
CA LEU A 58 -31.42 -28.88 -26.15
C LEU A 58 -31.12 -29.54 -24.80
N ARG A 59 -31.98 -30.48 -24.38
CA ARG A 59 -31.90 -31.13 -23.06
C ARG A 59 -31.97 -32.64 -23.17
N ALA A 60 -30.92 -33.32 -22.73
CA ALA A 60 -30.85 -34.77 -22.59
C ALA A 60 -30.84 -35.11 -21.10
N GLN A 61 -31.85 -35.81 -20.60
CA GLN A 61 -32.03 -36.03 -19.16
C GLN A 61 -32.22 -37.50 -18.79
N SER A 62 -31.63 -37.90 -17.66
CA SER A 62 -31.85 -39.22 -17.05
C SER A 62 -31.59 -40.38 -18.04
N GLY A 63 -30.46 -40.37 -18.76
CA GLY A 63 -30.14 -41.36 -19.80
C GLY A 63 -30.77 -41.06 -21.16
N GLY A 64 -31.29 -39.85 -21.38
CA GLY A 64 -31.88 -39.43 -22.66
C GLY A 64 -30.81 -39.11 -23.70
N HIS A 65 -31.08 -39.37 -24.97
CA HIS A 65 -30.17 -39.10 -26.09
C HIS A 65 -30.83 -38.13 -27.10
N LEU A 66 -30.09 -37.12 -27.53
CA LEU A 66 -30.42 -36.22 -28.65
C LEU A 66 -29.34 -36.35 -29.72
N LEU A 67 -29.71 -36.76 -30.94
CA LEU A 67 -28.77 -36.95 -32.06
C LEU A 67 -29.10 -36.01 -33.22
N PHE A 68 -28.10 -35.31 -33.72
CA PHE A 68 -28.25 -34.32 -34.79
C PHE A 68 -27.32 -34.60 -35.98
N PRO A 69 -27.53 -35.70 -36.73
CA PRO A 69 -26.64 -36.12 -37.82
C PRO A 69 -26.52 -35.07 -38.95
N SER A 70 -27.50 -34.19 -39.13
CA SER A 70 -27.52 -33.19 -40.22
C SER A 70 -27.08 -31.78 -39.78
N LEU A 71 -26.77 -31.56 -38.49
CA LEU A 71 -26.38 -30.24 -38.00
C LEU A 71 -24.89 -30.00 -38.23
N THR A 72 -24.55 -29.03 -39.07
CA THR A 72 -23.16 -28.69 -39.42
C THR A 72 -22.71 -27.33 -38.89
N THR A 73 -23.65 -26.43 -38.59
CA THR A 73 -23.36 -25.08 -38.08
C THR A 73 -24.31 -24.70 -36.95
N PHE A 74 -23.79 -23.94 -35.98
CA PHE A 74 -24.55 -23.26 -34.95
C PHE A 74 -24.09 -21.80 -34.87
N THR A 75 -25.04 -20.89 -35.07
CA THR A 75 -24.78 -19.45 -34.99
C THR A 75 -25.77 -18.84 -34.03
N ALA A 76 -25.31 -18.56 -32.81
CA ALA A 76 -26.16 -18.01 -31.78
C ALA A 76 -26.63 -16.59 -32.12
N THR A 77 -27.87 -16.29 -31.74
CA THR A 77 -28.38 -14.93 -31.63
C THR A 77 -27.88 -14.26 -30.33
N ASN A 78 -28.32 -13.02 -30.07
CA ASN A 78 -27.98 -12.29 -28.84
C ASN A 78 -28.28 -13.10 -27.55
N SER A 79 -29.28 -14.00 -27.56
CA SER A 79 -29.69 -14.76 -26.38
C SER A 79 -28.90 -16.06 -26.12
N GLY A 80 -27.99 -16.45 -27.00
CA GLY A 80 -27.25 -17.72 -26.87
C GLY A 80 -28.12 -18.97 -27.09
N GLY A 81 -27.46 -20.14 -27.17
CA GLY A 81 -28.12 -21.45 -27.10
C GLY A 81 -27.76 -22.19 -25.80
N ARG A 82 -28.55 -23.21 -25.43
CA ARG A 82 -28.21 -24.11 -24.32
C ARG A 82 -28.22 -25.57 -24.76
N PHE A 83 -27.13 -26.27 -24.47
CA PHE A 83 -26.94 -27.69 -24.70
C PHE A 83 -26.68 -28.34 -23.35
N GLU A 84 -27.66 -29.05 -22.80
CA GLU A 84 -27.62 -29.52 -21.41
C GLU A 84 -27.87 -31.04 -21.38
N ALA A 85 -26.81 -31.80 -21.13
CA ALA A 85 -26.89 -33.23 -20.85
C ALA A 85 -26.76 -33.46 -19.33
N GLU A 86 -27.76 -34.09 -18.72
CA GLU A 86 -27.89 -34.23 -17.28
C GLU A 86 -28.23 -35.66 -16.87
N GLY A 87 -27.44 -36.21 -15.97
CA GLY A 87 -27.58 -37.55 -15.41
C GLY A 87 -26.88 -38.64 -16.23
N SER A 88 -26.60 -39.75 -15.56
CA SER A 88 -25.78 -40.84 -16.10
C SER A 88 -26.34 -41.35 -17.42
N GLY A 89 -25.47 -41.44 -18.43
CA GLY A 89 -25.79 -41.94 -19.76
C GLY A 89 -26.56 -40.95 -20.65
N SER A 90 -26.90 -39.75 -20.18
CA SER A 90 -27.51 -38.73 -21.05
C SER A 90 -26.51 -38.28 -22.12
N LYS A 91 -26.93 -38.17 -23.39
CA LYS A 91 -26.07 -37.76 -24.52
C LYS A 91 -26.70 -36.64 -25.35
N ILE A 92 -25.92 -35.61 -25.66
CA ILE A 92 -26.17 -34.72 -26.81
C ILE A 92 -25.07 -34.97 -27.83
N ASP A 93 -25.46 -35.41 -29.04
CA ASP A 93 -24.55 -35.77 -30.12
C ASP A 93 -24.61 -34.76 -31.26
N LEU A 94 -23.52 -34.00 -31.40
CA LEU A 94 -23.30 -32.98 -32.41
C LEU A 94 -22.09 -33.36 -33.29
N ALA A 95 -21.93 -34.66 -33.61
CA ALA A 95 -20.75 -35.21 -34.27
C ALA A 95 -20.33 -34.53 -35.58
N ASN A 96 -21.26 -33.90 -36.30
CA ASN A 96 -21.00 -33.24 -37.60
C ASN A 96 -20.91 -31.71 -37.50
N LEU A 97 -20.98 -31.14 -36.30
CA LEU A 97 -20.91 -29.69 -36.08
C LEU A 97 -19.47 -29.18 -36.27
N THR A 98 -19.27 -28.40 -37.34
CA THR A 98 -17.95 -27.85 -37.71
C THR A 98 -17.88 -26.33 -37.51
N GLY A 99 -19.00 -25.62 -37.73
CA GLY A 99 -19.12 -24.18 -37.52
C GLY A 99 -19.80 -23.85 -36.19
N PHE A 100 -19.18 -23.01 -35.37
CA PHE A 100 -19.73 -22.60 -34.08
C PHE A 100 -19.47 -21.10 -33.82
N SER A 101 -20.52 -20.37 -33.48
CA SER A 101 -20.40 -19.02 -32.89
C SER A 101 -21.33 -18.87 -31.69
N GLY A 102 -20.75 -18.36 -30.60
CA GLY A 102 -21.44 -18.11 -29.33
C GLY A 102 -22.35 -16.89 -29.40
N GLY A 103 -23.15 -16.68 -28.35
CA GLY A 103 -24.05 -15.53 -28.27
C GLY A 103 -23.30 -14.22 -28.06
N THR A 104 -23.80 -13.13 -28.65
CA THR A 104 -23.16 -11.81 -28.58
C THR A 104 -23.58 -10.95 -27.39
N GLY A 105 -24.60 -11.36 -26.61
CA GLY A 105 -24.93 -10.74 -25.33
C GLY A 105 -25.05 -11.76 -24.19
N ILE A 106 -25.97 -12.72 -24.29
CA ILE A 106 -26.02 -13.90 -23.41
C ILE A 106 -25.22 -15.02 -24.07
N GLY A 107 -24.24 -15.56 -23.33
CA GLY A 107 -23.37 -16.62 -23.84
C GLY A 107 -24.10 -17.94 -24.08
N THR A 108 -23.58 -18.70 -25.05
CA THR A 108 -24.00 -20.08 -25.27
C THR A 108 -23.44 -20.98 -24.17
N VAL A 109 -24.28 -21.86 -23.63
CA VAL A 109 -23.92 -22.79 -22.56
C VAL A 109 -23.95 -24.22 -23.10
N VAL A 110 -22.84 -24.92 -22.96
CA VAL A 110 -22.72 -26.35 -23.22
C VAL A 110 -22.37 -27.02 -21.90
N SER A 111 -23.23 -27.90 -21.40
CA SER A 111 -23.02 -28.54 -20.10
C SER A 111 -23.29 -30.03 -20.14
N ALA A 112 -22.40 -30.77 -19.50
CA ALA A 112 -22.54 -32.18 -19.19
C ALA A 112 -22.48 -32.35 -17.67
N SER A 113 -23.51 -32.94 -17.05
CA SER A 113 -23.58 -33.10 -15.60
C SER A 113 -24.02 -34.51 -15.16
N GLY A 114 -23.50 -34.97 -14.00
CA GLY A 114 -23.89 -36.23 -13.39
C GLY A 114 -23.62 -37.50 -14.22
N GLY A 115 -22.52 -37.56 -14.96
CA GLY A 115 -22.15 -38.71 -15.79
C GLY A 115 -22.69 -38.66 -17.23
N ALA A 116 -23.00 -37.46 -17.72
CA ALA A 116 -23.53 -37.23 -19.07
C ALA A 116 -22.42 -36.93 -20.10
N LEU A 117 -22.75 -37.00 -21.39
CA LEU A 117 -21.85 -36.70 -22.51
C LEU A 117 -22.45 -35.61 -23.41
N VAL A 118 -21.66 -34.59 -23.72
CA VAL A 118 -21.91 -33.71 -24.87
C VAL A 118 -20.76 -33.88 -25.87
N ASP A 119 -21.08 -34.31 -27.08
CA ASP A 119 -20.13 -34.75 -28.09
C ASP A 119 -20.09 -33.71 -29.23
N ILE A 120 -18.99 -32.92 -29.33
CA ILE A 120 -18.79 -31.86 -30.33
C ILE A 120 -17.38 -31.94 -30.94
N PRO A 121 -17.03 -33.04 -31.61
CA PRO A 121 -15.63 -33.39 -31.88
C PRO A 121 -15.04 -32.68 -33.11
N GLN A 122 -15.84 -32.01 -33.95
CA GLN A 122 -15.39 -31.47 -35.25
C GLN A 122 -15.22 -29.94 -35.28
N ILE A 123 -15.49 -29.23 -34.19
CA ILE A 123 -15.28 -27.78 -34.13
C ILE A 123 -13.77 -27.48 -34.07
N SER A 124 -13.25 -26.69 -35.00
CA SER A 124 -11.80 -26.40 -35.04
C SER A 124 -11.41 -25.13 -34.29
N SER A 125 -12.30 -24.15 -34.22
CA SER A 125 -12.04 -22.83 -33.65
C SER A 125 -13.31 -22.17 -33.14
N ILE A 126 -13.25 -21.53 -31.96
CA ILE A 126 -14.30 -20.66 -31.44
C ILE A 126 -13.68 -19.28 -31.17
N THR A 127 -13.93 -18.36 -32.09
CA THR A 127 -13.41 -16.98 -32.07
C THR A 127 -14.49 -15.91 -31.89
N VAL A 128 -15.77 -16.27 -32.03
CA VAL A 128 -16.89 -15.32 -32.01
C VAL A 128 -17.90 -15.69 -30.92
N GLY A 129 -18.32 -14.67 -30.16
CA GLY A 129 -19.38 -14.78 -29.15
C GLY A 129 -18.98 -15.47 -27.84
N ALA A 130 -19.73 -15.20 -26.78
CA ALA A 130 -19.55 -15.81 -25.47
C ALA A 130 -20.00 -17.28 -25.49
N THR A 131 -19.15 -18.17 -24.95
CA THR A 131 -19.34 -19.62 -24.98
C THR A 131 -18.76 -20.26 -23.72
N THR A 132 -19.55 -21.06 -23.02
CA THR A 132 -19.14 -21.76 -21.81
C THR A 132 -19.31 -23.26 -21.98
N PHE A 133 -18.28 -24.01 -21.59
CA PHE A 133 -18.29 -25.47 -21.54
C PHE A 133 -18.13 -25.89 -20.08
N ASP A 134 -19.20 -26.42 -19.49
CA ASP A 134 -19.28 -26.78 -18.08
C ASP A 134 -19.51 -28.29 -17.92
N ALA A 135 -18.44 -29.04 -17.65
CA ALA A 135 -18.49 -30.45 -17.30
C ALA A 135 -18.43 -30.61 -15.77
N ILE A 136 -19.49 -31.18 -15.15
CA ILE A 136 -19.61 -31.22 -13.69
C ILE A 136 -20.03 -32.62 -13.20
N GLY A 137 -19.28 -33.17 -12.25
CA GLY A 137 -19.58 -34.45 -11.61
C GLY A 137 -18.93 -35.64 -12.31
N ALA A 138 -18.75 -36.71 -11.54
CA ALA A 138 -17.98 -37.87 -11.96
C ALA A 138 -18.52 -38.49 -13.27
N GLY A 139 -17.61 -38.69 -14.23
CA GLY A 139 -17.93 -39.28 -15.53
C GLY A 139 -18.59 -38.34 -16.53
N SER A 140 -18.93 -37.11 -16.14
CA SER A 140 -19.42 -36.10 -17.09
C SER A 140 -18.33 -35.72 -18.07
N THR A 141 -18.64 -35.73 -19.37
CA THR A 141 -17.65 -35.49 -20.42
C THR A 141 -18.18 -34.49 -21.45
N ILE A 142 -17.33 -33.55 -21.84
CA ILE A 142 -17.54 -32.75 -23.06
C ILE A 142 -16.39 -33.07 -24.02
N ASP A 143 -16.72 -33.53 -25.23
CA ASP A 143 -15.74 -33.81 -26.28
C ASP A 143 -15.59 -32.62 -27.22
N LEU A 144 -14.38 -32.04 -27.23
CA LEU A 144 -13.93 -30.95 -28.09
C LEU A 144 -12.67 -31.36 -28.86
N SER A 145 -12.57 -32.63 -29.27
CA SER A 145 -11.35 -33.22 -29.86
C SER A 145 -10.79 -32.46 -31.07
N GLY A 146 -11.64 -31.81 -31.85
CA GLY A 146 -11.23 -31.00 -33.00
C GLY A 146 -10.73 -29.60 -32.65
N LEU A 147 -10.96 -29.11 -31.43
CA LEU A 147 -10.76 -27.72 -31.07
C LEU A 147 -9.26 -27.41 -30.98
N THR A 148 -8.82 -26.43 -31.77
CA THR A 148 -7.43 -25.97 -31.82
C THR A 148 -7.26 -24.56 -31.26
N ASN A 149 -8.29 -23.72 -31.39
CA ASN A 149 -8.25 -22.33 -30.95
C ASN A 149 -9.52 -21.95 -30.17
N PHE A 150 -9.32 -21.46 -28.94
CA PHE A 150 -10.38 -20.87 -28.14
C PHE A 150 -9.94 -19.47 -27.67
N SER A 151 -10.33 -18.45 -28.43
CA SER A 151 -9.79 -17.10 -28.25
C SER A 151 -10.82 -15.99 -28.47
N ALA A 152 -11.08 -15.13 -27.49
CA ALA A 152 -11.99 -14.00 -27.63
C ALA A 152 -11.33 -12.75 -28.25
N ASP A 153 -12.17 -12.00 -28.96
CA ASP A 153 -11.88 -10.66 -29.47
C ASP A 153 -11.82 -9.61 -28.35
N ASN A 154 -12.56 -9.83 -27.25
CA ASN A 154 -12.52 -9.01 -26.05
C ASN A 154 -12.85 -9.83 -24.78
N PHE A 155 -12.51 -9.32 -23.59
CA PHE A 155 -12.76 -9.97 -22.30
C PHE A 155 -14.23 -10.04 -21.88
N ALA A 156 -15.11 -9.21 -22.45
CA ALA A 156 -16.54 -9.21 -22.10
C ALA A 156 -17.27 -10.43 -22.70
N SER A 157 -16.70 -11.03 -23.74
CA SER A 157 -17.12 -12.29 -24.33
C SER A 157 -16.83 -13.45 -23.37
N ASN A 158 -17.61 -13.61 -22.29
CA ASN A 158 -17.49 -14.67 -21.27
C ASN A 158 -17.23 -16.04 -21.91
N ARG A 159 -15.96 -16.47 -21.96
CA ARG A 159 -15.52 -17.74 -22.55
C ARG A 159 -14.87 -18.60 -21.51
N ARG A 160 -15.35 -19.83 -21.40
CA ARG A 160 -15.00 -20.69 -20.28
C ARG A 160 -14.88 -22.16 -20.65
N LEU A 161 -13.83 -22.79 -20.16
CA LEU A 161 -13.72 -24.24 -20.00
C LEU A 161 -13.75 -24.54 -18.50
N ARG A 162 -14.70 -25.32 -18.02
CA ARG A 162 -14.83 -25.68 -16.60
C ARG A 162 -15.04 -27.18 -16.45
N ALA A 163 -14.12 -27.86 -15.77
CA ALA A 163 -14.26 -29.26 -15.39
C ALA A 163 -14.20 -29.39 -13.88
N GLU A 164 -15.24 -29.98 -13.28
CA GLU A 164 -15.35 -30.10 -11.82
C GLU A 164 -15.81 -31.47 -11.34
N GLN A 165 -15.45 -31.82 -10.10
CA GLN A 165 -16.00 -32.96 -9.36
C GLN A 165 -15.85 -34.30 -10.11
N GLY A 166 -14.71 -34.51 -10.77
CA GLY A 166 -14.39 -35.72 -11.54
C GLY A 166 -14.89 -35.73 -12.98
N ALA A 167 -15.21 -34.57 -13.53
CA ALA A 167 -15.59 -34.40 -14.92
C ALA A 167 -14.38 -34.21 -15.84
N ARG A 168 -14.59 -34.41 -17.15
CA ARG A 168 -13.55 -34.30 -18.18
C ARG A 168 -13.97 -33.41 -19.35
N ILE A 169 -13.07 -32.53 -19.78
CA ILE A 169 -13.15 -31.88 -21.09
C ILE A 169 -12.02 -32.46 -21.96
N ILE A 170 -12.40 -33.09 -23.06
CA ILE A 170 -11.47 -33.70 -24.02
C ILE A 170 -11.13 -32.63 -25.07
N SER A 171 -9.89 -32.13 -25.05
CA SER A 171 -9.40 -31.09 -25.97
C SER A 171 -7.94 -31.33 -26.42
N PRO A 172 -7.56 -32.55 -26.84
CA PRO A 172 -6.19 -32.96 -27.10
C PRO A 172 -5.46 -32.17 -28.21
N ASN A 173 -6.17 -31.36 -28.99
CA ASN A 173 -5.61 -30.54 -30.06
C ASN A 173 -5.61 -29.04 -29.77
N LEU A 174 -6.04 -28.62 -28.57
CA LEU A 174 -6.12 -27.22 -28.19
C LEU A 174 -4.72 -26.61 -28.08
N ALA A 175 -4.44 -25.63 -28.92
CA ALA A 175 -3.14 -24.99 -29.04
C ALA A 175 -3.14 -23.55 -28.53
N THR A 176 -4.27 -22.84 -28.63
CA THR A 176 -4.38 -21.41 -28.29
C THR A 176 -5.53 -21.14 -27.32
N LEU A 177 -5.20 -20.43 -26.24
CA LEU A 177 -6.13 -19.82 -25.30
C LEU A 177 -5.94 -18.30 -25.37
N GLY A 178 -7.01 -17.54 -25.59
CA GLY A 178 -6.93 -16.08 -25.63
C GLY A 178 -8.13 -15.42 -24.98
N ARG A 179 -7.97 -14.64 -23.89
CA ARG A 179 -9.11 -13.99 -23.20
C ARG A 179 -10.20 -15.00 -22.80
N VAL A 180 -9.77 -16.14 -22.29
CA VAL A 180 -10.64 -17.24 -21.85
C VAL A 180 -10.35 -17.59 -20.39
N ARG A 181 -11.35 -18.13 -19.71
CA ARG A 181 -11.22 -18.71 -18.38
C ARG A 181 -11.15 -20.23 -18.45
N VAL A 182 -10.16 -20.81 -17.83
CA VAL A 182 -10.02 -22.26 -17.66
C VAL A 182 -10.08 -22.55 -16.17
N GLU A 183 -11.08 -23.32 -15.75
CA GLU A 183 -11.37 -23.67 -14.37
C GLU A 183 -11.28 -25.19 -14.21
N LEU A 184 -10.38 -25.66 -13.35
CA LEU A 184 -10.23 -27.08 -13.05
C LEU A 184 -10.37 -27.33 -11.55
N GLY A 185 -11.46 -28.00 -11.19
CA GLY A 185 -11.83 -28.28 -9.80
C GLY A 185 -11.95 -29.76 -9.47
N GLY A 186 -11.40 -30.22 -8.35
CA GLY A 186 -11.54 -31.61 -7.91
C GLY A 186 -10.41 -32.54 -8.39
N THR A 187 -10.07 -33.50 -7.55
CA THR A 187 -8.85 -34.33 -7.63
C THR A 187 -8.78 -35.28 -8.81
N THR A 188 -9.91 -35.55 -9.48
CA THR A 188 -9.97 -36.47 -10.64
C THR A 188 -10.53 -35.80 -11.88
N SER A 189 -10.76 -34.47 -11.85
CA SER A 189 -11.20 -33.74 -13.03
C SER A 189 -10.04 -33.53 -13.99
N SER A 190 -10.32 -33.38 -15.29
CA SER A 190 -9.29 -33.07 -16.27
C SER A 190 -9.78 -32.20 -17.43
N ILE A 191 -8.88 -31.38 -17.95
CA ILE A 191 -9.00 -30.65 -19.22
C ILE A 191 -7.71 -30.94 -19.98
N ASP A 192 -7.80 -31.43 -21.22
CA ASP A 192 -6.61 -31.75 -22.01
C ASP A 192 -5.96 -30.44 -22.52
N LEU A 193 -4.92 -29.95 -21.82
CA LEU A 193 -4.17 -28.73 -22.16
C LEU A 193 -2.74 -29.00 -22.64
N GLY A 194 -2.37 -30.27 -22.82
CA GLY A 194 -0.99 -30.70 -23.09
C GLY A 194 -0.39 -30.17 -24.40
N LYS A 195 -1.18 -29.61 -25.32
CA LYS A 195 -0.71 -28.99 -26.57
C LYS A 195 -0.84 -27.47 -26.60
N VAL A 196 -1.27 -26.83 -25.51
CA VAL A 196 -1.39 -25.38 -25.45
C VAL A 196 0.01 -24.77 -25.48
N THR A 197 0.28 -24.03 -26.54
CA THR A 197 1.56 -23.31 -26.75
C THR A 197 1.40 -21.81 -26.57
N LYS A 198 0.17 -21.30 -26.67
CA LYS A 198 -0.15 -19.87 -26.62
C LYS A 198 -1.24 -19.56 -25.60
N VAL A 199 -0.92 -18.71 -24.63
CA VAL A 199 -1.83 -18.19 -23.62
C VAL A 199 -1.74 -16.66 -23.63
N ASP A 200 -2.80 -16.01 -24.11
CA ASP A 200 -2.92 -14.56 -24.13
C ASP A 200 -4.04 -14.14 -23.18
N GLU A 201 -3.75 -13.26 -22.21
CA GLU A 201 -4.80 -12.58 -21.45
C GLU A 201 -5.83 -13.56 -20.81
N ALA A 202 -5.39 -14.73 -20.36
CA ALA A 202 -6.28 -15.79 -19.88
C ALA A 202 -6.40 -15.80 -18.36
N THR A 203 -7.48 -16.40 -17.87
CA THR A 203 -7.58 -16.83 -16.46
C THR A 203 -7.40 -18.32 -16.39
N LEU A 204 -6.36 -18.79 -15.70
CA LEU A 204 -6.13 -20.20 -15.40
C LEU A 204 -6.34 -20.40 -13.90
N GLN A 205 -7.30 -21.24 -13.53
CA GLN A 205 -7.66 -21.48 -12.14
C GLN A 205 -7.71 -22.98 -11.83
N ALA A 206 -6.80 -23.44 -10.99
CA ALA A 206 -6.90 -24.72 -10.31
C ALA A 206 -7.52 -24.50 -8.92
N PHE A 207 -8.53 -25.27 -8.54
CA PHE A 207 -9.17 -25.12 -7.22
C PHE A 207 -9.73 -26.42 -6.66
N ALA A 208 -10.04 -26.45 -5.36
CA ALA A 208 -10.65 -27.60 -4.68
C ALA A 208 -9.98 -28.95 -5.01
N GLY A 209 -8.64 -29.01 -5.03
CA GLY A 209 -7.85 -30.21 -5.33
C GLY A 209 -7.56 -30.46 -6.82
N GLY A 210 -7.98 -29.57 -7.72
CA GLY A 210 -7.68 -29.67 -9.16
C GLY A 210 -6.20 -29.45 -9.47
N GLN A 211 -5.67 -30.19 -10.45
CA GLN A 211 -4.26 -30.09 -10.88
C GLN A 211 -4.18 -29.75 -12.37
N MET A 212 -3.72 -28.55 -12.69
CA MET A 212 -3.64 -28.01 -14.05
C MET A 212 -2.19 -27.84 -14.48
N ALA A 213 -1.85 -28.30 -15.68
CA ALA A 213 -0.53 -28.10 -16.29
C ALA A 213 -0.65 -27.67 -17.75
N ILE A 214 0.23 -26.77 -18.20
CA ILE A 214 0.35 -26.32 -19.61
C ILE A 214 1.78 -26.51 -20.14
N PRO A 215 2.26 -27.75 -20.27
CA PRO A 215 3.68 -28.08 -20.39
C PRO A 215 4.39 -27.58 -21.67
N MET A 216 3.64 -27.08 -22.65
CA MET A 216 4.17 -26.58 -23.92
C MET A 216 4.16 -25.06 -24.05
N THR A 217 3.58 -24.33 -23.10
CA THR A 217 3.59 -22.86 -23.12
C THR A 217 4.91 -22.38 -22.54
N THR A 218 5.67 -21.56 -23.27
CA THR A 218 6.95 -21.01 -22.81
C THR A 218 6.87 -19.52 -22.46
N THR A 219 5.84 -18.84 -22.95
CA THR A 219 5.65 -17.40 -22.80
C THR A 219 4.23 -17.09 -22.38
N ILE A 220 4.08 -16.26 -21.35
CA ILE A 220 2.81 -15.58 -21.02
C ILE A 220 3.10 -14.08 -21.07
N ALA A 221 2.46 -13.39 -22.00
CA ALA A 221 2.63 -11.95 -22.18
C ALA A 221 1.32 -11.20 -21.92
N GLY A 222 1.36 -10.21 -21.03
CA GLY A 222 0.31 -9.21 -20.91
C GLY A 222 0.47 -8.11 -21.97
N THR A 223 -0.65 -7.63 -22.51
CA THR A 223 -0.67 -6.45 -23.40
C THR A 223 -1.30 -5.26 -22.66
N THR A 224 -2.53 -4.87 -22.98
CA THR A 224 -3.33 -3.94 -22.18
C THR A 224 -3.73 -4.58 -20.86
N SER A 225 -4.07 -5.87 -20.88
CA SER A 225 -4.44 -6.64 -19.69
C SER A 225 -3.46 -7.79 -19.44
N GLY A 226 -3.31 -8.15 -18.16
CA GLY A 226 -2.54 -9.29 -17.70
C GLY A 226 -3.34 -10.59 -17.66
N SER A 227 -2.63 -11.69 -17.39
CA SER A 227 -3.26 -12.99 -17.10
C SER A 227 -3.55 -13.15 -15.61
N SER A 228 -4.57 -13.94 -15.27
CA SER A 228 -4.85 -14.34 -13.89
C SER A 228 -4.49 -15.82 -13.72
N LEU A 229 -3.48 -16.10 -12.90
CA LEU A 229 -2.93 -17.42 -12.65
C LEU A 229 -3.23 -17.76 -11.18
N LEU A 230 -4.17 -18.67 -10.95
CA LEU A 230 -4.82 -18.87 -9.66
C LEU A 230 -4.75 -20.34 -9.24
N SER A 231 -4.33 -20.58 -8.00
CA SER A 231 -4.41 -21.89 -7.35
C SER A 231 -5.08 -21.72 -5.98
N ASP A 232 -6.25 -22.34 -5.78
CA ASP A 232 -7.10 -22.08 -4.61
C ASP A 232 -7.62 -23.35 -3.92
N GLY A 233 -7.22 -23.56 -2.67
CA GLY A 233 -7.65 -24.69 -1.86
C GLY A 233 -6.62 -25.80 -1.79
N THR A 234 -6.71 -26.58 -0.71
CA THR A 234 -5.77 -27.67 -0.42
C THR A 234 -5.70 -28.69 -1.55
N GLY A 235 -4.48 -29.03 -1.97
CA GLY A 235 -4.21 -30.01 -3.03
C GLY A 235 -4.37 -29.46 -4.44
N SER A 236 -4.75 -28.19 -4.60
CA SER A 236 -4.76 -27.53 -5.90
C SER A 236 -3.34 -27.21 -6.37
N LEU A 237 -3.08 -27.47 -7.65
CA LEU A 237 -1.79 -27.19 -8.28
C LEU A 237 -2.01 -26.53 -9.64
N LEU A 238 -1.34 -25.42 -9.86
CA LEU A 238 -1.15 -24.81 -11.17
C LEU A 238 0.33 -24.91 -11.56
N ASP A 239 0.66 -25.88 -12.41
CA ASP A 239 2.02 -26.12 -12.91
C ASP A 239 2.25 -25.35 -14.22
N LEU A 240 3.10 -24.33 -14.13
CA LEU A 240 3.53 -23.44 -15.20
C LEU A 240 5.05 -23.49 -15.35
N ASN A 241 5.70 -24.60 -14.98
CA ASN A 241 7.15 -24.72 -15.02
C ASN A 241 7.73 -24.58 -16.43
N SER A 242 6.95 -24.77 -17.49
CA SER A 242 7.44 -24.55 -18.86
C SER A 242 7.65 -23.07 -19.21
N ILE A 243 7.12 -22.13 -18.41
CA ILE A 243 7.22 -20.70 -18.68
C ILE A 243 8.64 -20.21 -18.39
N THR A 244 9.29 -19.63 -19.40
CA THR A 244 10.62 -19.00 -19.31
C THR A 244 10.56 -17.50 -19.50
N SER A 245 9.48 -16.98 -20.08
CA SER A 245 9.28 -15.55 -20.34
C SER A 245 7.90 -15.11 -19.86
N TYR A 246 7.88 -14.09 -19.02
CA TYR A 246 6.65 -13.56 -18.41
C TYR A 246 6.61 -12.03 -18.48
N SER A 247 5.45 -11.46 -18.84
CA SER A 247 5.16 -10.05 -18.65
C SER A 247 3.75 -9.81 -18.11
N GLY A 248 3.62 -8.77 -17.28
CA GLY A 248 2.32 -8.29 -16.79
C GLY A 248 1.55 -7.49 -17.84
N GLY A 249 0.31 -7.10 -17.51
CA GLY A 249 -0.45 -6.15 -18.33
C GLY A 249 -0.06 -4.69 -18.09
N THR A 250 -0.17 -3.84 -19.11
CA THR A 250 0.23 -2.42 -19.05
C THR A 250 -0.82 -1.49 -18.44
N ALA A 251 -2.11 -1.82 -18.53
CA ALA A 251 -3.21 -1.03 -17.96
C ALA A 251 -3.96 -1.79 -16.86
N LEU A 252 -4.26 -3.07 -17.09
CA LEU A 252 -4.81 -3.98 -16.09
C LEU A 252 -3.73 -5.01 -15.77
N GLY A 253 -3.22 -5.00 -14.53
CA GLY A 253 -2.12 -5.88 -14.13
C GLY A 253 -2.48 -7.37 -14.16
N SER A 254 -1.44 -8.21 -14.17
CA SER A 254 -1.58 -9.65 -13.97
C SER A 254 -1.72 -9.98 -12.49
N VAL A 255 -2.38 -11.09 -12.20
CA VAL A 255 -2.49 -11.65 -10.86
C VAL A 255 -1.91 -13.06 -10.86
N ILE A 256 -0.94 -13.31 -9.99
CA ILE A 256 -0.44 -14.65 -9.66
C ILE A 256 -0.81 -14.88 -8.21
N ARG A 257 -1.67 -15.88 -7.94
CA ARG A 257 -2.20 -16.09 -6.60
C ARG A 257 -2.26 -17.56 -6.22
N ALA A 258 -1.73 -17.87 -5.04
CA ALA A 258 -1.97 -19.11 -4.33
C ALA A 258 -2.77 -18.80 -3.05
N SER A 259 -3.91 -19.46 -2.85
CA SER A 259 -4.76 -19.25 -1.68
C SER A 259 -5.25 -20.55 -1.05
N ALA A 260 -5.56 -20.50 0.26
CA ALA A 260 -6.18 -21.58 1.02
C ALA A 260 -5.52 -22.97 0.89
N GLY A 261 -4.19 -23.02 0.78
CA GLY A 261 -3.43 -24.27 0.60
C GLY A 261 -3.16 -24.66 -0.85
N GLY A 262 -3.39 -23.75 -1.80
CA GLY A 262 -3.09 -23.95 -3.21
C GLY A 262 -1.60 -23.77 -3.54
N HIS A 263 -1.12 -24.49 -4.55
CA HIS A 263 0.27 -24.40 -5.03
C HIS A 263 0.31 -23.88 -6.47
N LEU A 264 1.26 -22.99 -6.76
CA LEU A 264 1.53 -22.48 -8.09
C LEU A 264 3.03 -22.56 -8.37
N GLU A 265 3.42 -23.17 -9.48
CA GLU A 265 4.82 -23.38 -9.84
C GLU A 265 5.18 -22.66 -11.13
N MET A 266 6.16 -21.76 -11.08
CA MET A 266 6.68 -20.99 -12.22
C MET A 266 8.23 -20.97 -12.18
N LYS A 267 8.82 -22.14 -11.92
CA LYS A 267 10.23 -22.27 -11.52
C LYS A 267 11.22 -21.76 -12.56
N ASN A 268 10.86 -21.74 -13.84
CA ASN A 268 11.78 -21.37 -14.93
C ASN A 268 11.71 -19.90 -15.35
N VAL A 269 10.87 -19.08 -14.70
CA VAL A 269 10.89 -17.63 -14.89
C VAL A 269 12.09 -17.04 -14.18
N THR A 270 12.93 -16.32 -14.93
CA THR A 270 14.17 -15.73 -14.38
C THR A 270 14.06 -14.23 -14.11
N SER A 271 13.14 -13.51 -14.76
CA SER A 271 12.90 -12.10 -14.50
C SER A 271 11.46 -11.65 -14.77
N ILE A 272 11.02 -10.60 -14.09
CA ILE A 272 9.74 -9.92 -14.29
C ILE A 272 10.00 -8.42 -14.43
N MET A 273 10.14 -7.95 -15.67
CA MET A 273 10.61 -6.58 -15.95
C MET A 273 9.52 -5.61 -16.42
N THR A 274 8.44 -6.13 -17.01
CA THR A 274 7.43 -5.31 -17.69
C THR A 274 6.01 -5.69 -17.29
N GLY A 275 5.11 -4.71 -17.38
CA GLY A 275 3.70 -4.85 -16.99
C GLY A 275 3.46 -4.94 -15.47
N ALA A 276 2.30 -4.48 -15.02
CA ALA A 276 1.91 -4.58 -13.61
C ALA A 276 1.64 -6.05 -13.26
N THR A 277 2.24 -6.54 -12.18
CA THR A 277 2.11 -7.93 -11.72
C THR A 277 1.98 -7.96 -10.20
N SER A 278 0.89 -8.58 -9.74
CA SER A 278 0.62 -8.82 -8.33
C SER A 278 0.83 -10.30 -8.04
N ILE A 279 1.86 -10.64 -7.27
CA ILE A 279 2.16 -11.99 -6.78
C ILE A 279 1.72 -12.07 -5.32
N GLU A 280 0.76 -12.94 -5.00
CA GLU A 280 0.21 -13.08 -3.65
C GLU A 280 0.06 -14.54 -3.24
N SER A 281 0.75 -14.95 -2.16
CA SER A 281 0.51 -16.22 -1.49
C SER A 281 -0.22 -15.96 -0.18
N SER A 282 -1.41 -16.54 0.01
CA SER A 282 -2.28 -16.24 1.16
C SER A 282 -2.85 -17.50 1.81
N GLY A 283 -2.72 -17.59 3.14
CA GLY A 283 -3.24 -18.70 3.93
C GLY A 283 -2.25 -19.84 4.07
N VAL A 284 -2.39 -20.58 5.17
CA VAL A 284 -1.51 -21.70 5.54
C VAL A 284 -1.46 -22.75 4.44
N GLY A 285 -0.25 -23.14 4.07
CA GLY A 285 0.03 -24.15 3.05
C GLY A 285 -0.07 -23.62 1.61
N SER A 286 -0.41 -22.35 1.41
CA SER A 286 -0.35 -21.74 0.08
C SER A 286 1.11 -21.49 -0.31
N VAL A 287 1.49 -21.88 -1.52
CA VAL A 287 2.88 -21.75 -2.01
C VAL A 287 2.90 -21.23 -3.44
N ILE A 288 3.72 -20.21 -3.69
CA ILE A 288 4.15 -19.81 -5.03
C ILE A 288 5.64 -20.13 -5.16
N ASP A 289 6.01 -21.00 -6.09
CA ASP A 289 7.40 -21.39 -6.35
C ASP A 289 7.94 -20.64 -7.58
N LEU A 290 8.88 -19.72 -7.32
CA LEU A 290 9.59 -18.90 -8.31
C LEU A 290 11.10 -19.15 -8.19
N ASN A 291 11.51 -20.41 -8.00
CA ASN A 291 12.86 -20.77 -7.60
C ASN A 291 14.00 -20.14 -8.42
N ASN A 292 13.89 -20.01 -9.75
CA ASN A 292 14.96 -19.42 -10.58
C ASN A 292 14.79 -17.91 -10.85
N LEU A 293 13.86 -17.23 -10.17
CA LEU A 293 13.65 -15.80 -10.33
C LEU A 293 14.83 -15.02 -9.75
N VAL A 294 15.51 -14.24 -10.59
CA VAL A 294 16.71 -13.47 -10.22
C VAL A 294 16.38 -12.00 -9.95
N GLU A 295 15.42 -11.45 -10.68
CA GLU A 295 15.13 -10.02 -10.64
C GLU A 295 13.64 -9.72 -10.87
N ILE A 296 13.12 -8.83 -10.04
CA ILE A 296 11.87 -8.11 -10.28
C ILE A 296 12.22 -6.63 -10.25
N ASP A 297 12.59 -6.07 -11.40
CA ASP A 297 12.77 -4.62 -11.56
C ASP A 297 11.82 -4.09 -12.62
N ALA A 298 10.89 -3.27 -12.17
CA ALA A 298 9.79 -2.86 -12.99
C ALA A 298 10.12 -1.60 -13.81
N ASP A 299 9.64 -1.52 -15.05
CA ASP A 299 9.84 -0.35 -15.95
C ASP A 299 9.21 0.97 -15.47
N ASN A 300 8.32 0.94 -14.47
CA ASN A 300 7.63 2.09 -13.87
C ASN A 300 7.03 1.75 -12.48
N PHE A 301 6.61 2.78 -11.73
CA PHE A 301 5.94 2.62 -10.45
C PHE A 301 4.42 2.50 -10.66
N ALA A 302 3.94 1.36 -11.18
CA ALA A 302 2.50 1.10 -11.37
C ALA A 302 1.85 0.61 -10.05
N SER A 303 0.65 1.08 -9.76
CA SER A 303 -0.07 0.92 -8.47
C SER A 303 -0.42 -0.51 -8.04
N ASN A 304 -0.13 -1.54 -8.85
CA ASN A 304 -0.50 -2.93 -8.58
C ASN A 304 0.70 -3.91 -8.62
N ARG A 305 1.94 -3.42 -8.52
CA ARG A 305 3.14 -4.26 -8.48
C ARG A 305 3.53 -4.62 -7.06
N ARG A 306 3.36 -5.90 -6.73
CA ARG A 306 3.47 -6.37 -5.34
C ARG A 306 3.92 -7.82 -5.26
N LEU A 307 4.79 -8.11 -4.30
CA LEU A 307 5.22 -9.44 -3.89
C LEU A 307 4.79 -9.62 -2.43
N ARG A 308 3.76 -10.43 -2.21
CA ARG A 308 3.01 -10.41 -0.95
C ARG A 308 2.74 -11.80 -0.38
N ALA A 309 3.20 -12.05 0.83
CA ALA A 309 2.90 -13.26 1.61
C ALA A 309 2.00 -12.92 2.81
N VAL A 310 0.89 -13.63 3.00
CA VAL A 310 -0.15 -13.31 3.98
C VAL A 310 -0.66 -14.56 4.70
N ASP A 311 -0.94 -14.45 6.00
CA ASP A 311 -1.62 -15.48 6.81
C ASP A 311 -1.02 -16.90 6.66
N GLY A 312 0.31 -17.03 6.57
CA GLY A 312 1.00 -18.31 6.40
C GLY A 312 1.27 -18.74 4.96
N GLY A 313 1.00 -17.88 3.98
CA GLY A 313 1.41 -18.08 2.60
C GLY A 313 2.92 -17.96 2.43
N GLN A 314 3.49 -18.73 1.50
CA GLN A 314 4.91 -18.77 1.19
C GLN A 314 5.17 -18.40 -0.27
N ILE A 315 6.22 -17.62 -0.52
CA ILE A 315 6.75 -17.36 -1.86
C ILE A 315 8.23 -17.76 -1.87
N LEU A 316 8.58 -18.76 -2.68
CA LEU A 316 9.94 -19.30 -2.76
C LEU A 316 10.71 -18.56 -3.85
N THR A 317 11.73 -17.81 -3.43
CA THR A 317 12.57 -16.95 -4.28
C THR A 317 14.05 -17.04 -3.90
N PRO A 318 14.63 -18.24 -3.73
CA PRO A 318 16.00 -18.41 -3.23
C PRO A 318 17.11 -17.91 -4.17
N ASN A 319 16.78 -17.43 -5.38
CA ASN A 319 17.76 -16.86 -6.30
C ASN A 319 17.50 -15.37 -6.59
N LEU A 320 16.55 -14.74 -5.88
CA LEU A 320 16.16 -13.35 -6.11
C LEU A 320 17.19 -12.41 -5.51
N THR A 321 17.84 -11.62 -6.36
CA THR A 321 18.94 -10.72 -6.00
C THR A 321 18.60 -9.24 -6.12
N THR A 322 17.59 -8.91 -6.94
CA THR A 322 17.20 -7.51 -7.22
C THR A 322 15.69 -7.32 -7.09
N LEU A 323 15.31 -6.32 -6.29
CA LEU A 323 13.96 -5.76 -6.20
C LEU A 323 13.95 -4.30 -6.65
N GLY A 324 13.05 -3.96 -7.56
CA GLY A 324 12.96 -2.65 -8.18
C GLY A 324 11.52 -2.20 -8.45
N ARG A 325 11.13 -1.05 -7.90
CA ARG A 325 9.83 -0.39 -8.16
C ARG A 325 8.61 -1.26 -7.85
N ILE A 326 8.65 -2.01 -6.74
CA ILE A 326 7.54 -2.84 -6.25
C ILE A 326 7.20 -2.57 -4.78
N GLN A 327 6.14 -3.21 -4.28
CA GLN A 327 5.85 -3.37 -2.86
C GLN A 327 6.19 -4.81 -2.42
N LEU A 328 7.06 -4.97 -1.43
CA LEU A 328 7.32 -6.24 -0.75
C LEU A 328 6.55 -6.25 0.57
N GLU A 329 5.68 -7.24 0.75
CA GLU A 329 4.80 -7.35 1.91
C GLU A 329 4.88 -8.74 2.55
N VAL A 330 5.31 -8.81 3.80
CA VAL A 330 5.22 -10.03 4.63
C VAL A 330 4.28 -9.76 5.80
N ILE A 331 3.12 -10.42 5.79
CA ILE A 331 2.03 -10.16 6.73
C ILE A 331 1.69 -11.44 7.49
N GLY A 332 1.87 -11.41 8.81
CA GLY A 332 1.63 -12.55 9.70
C GLY A 332 2.91 -13.34 10.03
N PRO A 333 2.98 -13.98 11.21
CA PRO A 333 4.22 -14.56 11.76
C PRO A 333 4.69 -15.84 11.07
N THR A 334 3.84 -16.44 10.23
CA THR A 334 4.15 -17.67 9.50
C THR A 334 4.27 -17.46 7.99
N SER A 335 4.08 -16.22 7.54
CA SER A 335 4.22 -15.86 6.13
C SER A 335 5.70 -15.68 5.80
N SER A 336 6.11 -16.10 4.60
CA SER A 336 7.52 -16.00 4.20
C SER A 336 7.70 -15.67 2.72
N ILE A 337 8.74 -14.88 2.46
CA ILE A 337 9.32 -14.64 1.15
C ILE A 337 10.82 -14.84 1.32
N ASP A 338 11.48 -15.60 0.45
CA ASP A 338 12.93 -15.79 0.55
C ASP A 338 13.63 -14.49 0.15
N THR A 339 14.23 -13.80 1.13
CA THR A 339 14.90 -12.50 0.96
C THR A 339 16.41 -12.53 1.21
N ALA A 340 16.95 -13.70 1.59
CA ALA A 340 18.33 -13.85 2.06
C ALA A 340 19.40 -13.43 1.02
N ASP A 341 19.11 -13.63 -0.27
CA ASP A 341 20.03 -13.35 -1.36
C ASP A 341 19.78 -11.99 -2.06
N ILE A 342 18.84 -11.18 -1.56
CA ILE A 342 18.55 -9.86 -2.11
C ILE A 342 19.71 -8.92 -1.78
N ILE A 343 20.32 -8.35 -2.82
CA ILE A 343 21.45 -7.42 -2.74
C ILE A 343 21.01 -6.00 -3.10
N THR A 344 20.11 -5.86 -4.08
CA THR A 344 19.69 -4.56 -4.62
C THR A 344 18.22 -4.29 -4.33
N VAL A 345 17.94 -3.13 -3.70
CA VAL A 345 16.58 -2.64 -3.43
C VAL A 345 16.45 -1.22 -3.99
N ASN A 346 15.79 -1.09 -5.14
CA ASN A 346 15.64 0.17 -5.85
C ASN A 346 14.18 0.62 -5.80
N GLN A 347 13.90 1.79 -5.21
CA GLN A 347 12.55 2.37 -5.18
C GLN A 347 11.47 1.34 -4.75
N THR A 348 11.75 0.50 -3.77
CA THR A 348 10.86 -0.59 -3.36
C THR A 348 10.32 -0.29 -1.97
N SER A 349 9.01 -0.32 -1.80
CA SER A 349 8.40 -0.22 -0.46
C SER A 349 8.46 -1.56 0.24
N LEU A 350 8.83 -1.53 1.51
CA LEU A 350 9.03 -2.72 2.34
C LEU A 350 8.02 -2.66 3.50
N LEU A 351 7.23 -3.71 3.66
CA LEU A 351 6.24 -3.81 4.73
C LEU A 351 6.35 -5.17 5.43
N ALA A 352 6.63 -5.12 6.72
CA ALA A 352 6.45 -6.22 7.66
C ALA A 352 5.24 -5.90 8.55
N SER A 353 4.20 -6.74 8.56
CA SER A 353 2.97 -6.44 9.31
C SER A 353 2.41 -7.66 10.07
N GLY A 354 1.71 -7.40 11.18
CA GLY A 354 0.99 -8.44 11.94
C GLY A 354 1.88 -9.57 12.48
N GLY A 355 3.15 -9.30 12.80
CA GLY A 355 4.14 -10.30 13.20
C GLY A 355 5.03 -10.83 12.07
N GLY A 356 4.86 -10.31 10.85
CA GLY A 356 5.72 -10.67 9.71
C GLY A 356 7.14 -10.14 9.83
N THR A 357 8.09 -10.79 9.16
CA THR A 357 9.51 -10.44 9.20
C THR A 357 10.07 -10.27 7.80
N VAL A 358 10.79 -9.18 7.56
CA VAL A 358 11.56 -8.93 6.33
C VAL A 358 13.02 -8.75 6.73
N GLU A 359 13.90 -9.65 6.27
CA GLU A 359 15.33 -9.63 6.56
C GLU A 359 16.11 -9.47 5.25
N LEU A 360 16.96 -8.45 5.18
CA LEU A 360 17.73 -8.14 3.96
C LEU A 360 19.24 -8.14 4.25
N PRO A 361 19.84 -9.29 4.61
CA PRO A 361 21.19 -9.36 5.17
C PRO A 361 22.32 -8.94 4.21
N LEU A 362 22.05 -8.87 2.90
CA LEU A 362 23.04 -8.48 1.88
C LEU A 362 22.82 -7.07 1.31
N VAL A 363 21.75 -6.37 1.68
CA VAL A 363 21.45 -5.02 1.19
C VAL A 363 22.26 -3.98 1.97
N THR A 364 23.31 -3.44 1.36
CA THR A 364 24.21 -2.47 2.02
C THR A 364 23.86 -1.01 1.76
N SER A 365 23.02 -0.74 0.75
CA SER A 365 22.68 0.61 0.31
C SER A 365 21.20 0.71 -0.08
N ILE A 366 20.51 1.69 0.49
CA ILE A 366 19.14 2.05 0.13
C ILE A 366 19.12 3.53 -0.26
N VAL A 367 18.92 3.79 -1.54
CA VAL A 367 18.87 5.15 -2.10
C VAL A 367 17.59 5.29 -2.90
N HIS A 368 16.80 6.30 -2.56
CA HIS A 368 15.55 6.60 -3.25
C HIS A 368 15.68 7.83 -4.14
N GLU A 369 15.15 7.76 -5.35
CA GLU A 369 15.09 8.92 -6.24
C GLU A 369 13.76 9.68 -6.09
N ALA A 370 12.90 9.71 -7.11
CA ALA A 370 11.74 10.61 -7.10
C ALA A 370 10.52 10.11 -6.30
N ASN A 371 10.24 8.80 -6.32
CA ASN A 371 8.96 8.26 -5.81
C ASN A 371 8.91 8.15 -4.28
N SER A 372 7.70 8.19 -3.73
CA SER A 372 7.47 7.96 -2.31
C SER A 372 7.71 6.48 -2.00
N VAL A 373 8.54 6.21 -1.00
CA VAL A 373 8.83 4.86 -0.55
C VAL A 373 8.61 4.74 0.94
N THR A 374 7.96 3.66 1.33
CA THR A 374 7.69 3.34 2.73
C THR A 374 8.48 2.11 3.15
N ILE A 375 9.18 2.22 4.27
CA ILE A 375 9.79 1.12 5.01
C ILE A 375 9.03 1.04 6.32
N GLN A 376 8.25 -0.02 6.53
CA GLN A 376 7.34 -0.10 7.67
C GLN A 376 7.38 -1.46 8.36
N ALA A 377 7.45 -1.43 9.69
CA ALA A 377 7.13 -2.54 10.57
C ALA A 377 5.88 -2.17 11.39
N ASP A 378 4.77 -2.88 11.18
CA ASP A 378 3.47 -2.56 11.78
C ASP A 378 2.90 -3.74 12.58
N GLY A 379 2.61 -3.52 13.86
CA GLY A 379 2.08 -4.54 14.76
C GLY A 379 3.15 -5.28 15.55
N ALA A 380 2.76 -5.82 16.71
CA ALA A 380 3.65 -6.51 17.62
C ALA A 380 4.35 -7.71 16.96
N GLY A 381 5.67 -7.80 17.13
CA GLY A 381 6.49 -8.86 16.56
C GLY A 381 6.86 -8.65 15.08
N SER A 382 6.31 -7.61 14.42
CA SER A 382 6.74 -7.26 13.06
C SER A 382 8.17 -6.73 13.06
N LEU A 383 9.02 -7.27 12.19
CA LEU A 383 10.43 -6.89 12.10
C LEU A 383 10.81 -6.53 10.66
N MET A 384 11.41 -5.36 10.50
CA MET A 384 12.13 -4.95 9.30
C MET A 384 13.62 -4.89 9.65
N ASP A 385 14.37 -5.95 9.33
CA ASP A 385 15.81 -6.03 9.58
C ASP A 385 16.60 -5.53 8.36
N LEU A 386 17.12 -4.31 8.50
CA LEU A 386 18.01 -3.63 7.56
C LEU A 386 19.37 -3.38 8.21
N THR A 387 19.79 -4.24 9.15
CA THR A 387 21.07 -4.10 9.88
C THR A 387 22.27 -4.07 8.95
N SER A 388 22.20 -4.67 7.76
CA SER A 388 23.25 -4.65 6.75
C SER A 388 23.45 -3.29 6.07
N VAL A 389 22.45 -2.38 6.14
CA VAL A 389 22.46 -1.10 5.44
C VAL A 389 23.42 -0.11 6.13
N THR A 390 24.39 0.37 5.36
CA THR A 390 25.34 1.42 5.80
C THR A 390 25.12 2.74 5.07
N THR A 391 24.58 2.69 3.86
CA THR A 391 24.29 3.87 3.03
C THR A 391 22.78 4.05 2.92
N PHE A 392 22.27 5.20 3.36
CA PHE A 392 20.85 5.52 3.29
C PHE A 392 20.64 6.93 2.73
N ALA A 393 19.79 7.06 1.71
CA ALA A 393 19.34 8.35 1.21
C ALA A 393 17.84 8.32 0.91
N GLY A 394 17.14 9.36 1.40
CA GLY A 394 15.71 9.53 1.17
C GLY A 394 15.39 9.94 -0.26
N ALA A 395 14.11 9.96 -0.61
CA ALA A 395 13.65 10.39 -1.93
C ALA A 395 13.83 11.91 -2.13
N THR A 396 14.17 12.32 -3.34
CA THR A 396 14.41 13.72 -3.73
C THR A 396 13.13 14.53 -3.95
N VAL A 397 11.98 13.88 -4.15
CA VAL A 397 10.69 14.57 -4.43
C VAL A 397 9.62 14.24 -3.39
N ALA A 398 9.20 12.98 -3.27
CA ALA A 398 8.04 12.60 -2.46
C ALA A 398 8.36 12.06 -1.04
N GLY A 399 9.64 12.09 -0.66
CA GLY A 399 10.15 11.64 0.65
C GLY A 399 10.14 10.12 0.88
N THR A 400 11.03 9.67 1.75
CA THR A 400 11.07 8.30 2.28
C THR A 400 10.51 8.28 3.70
N SER A 401 9.59 7.36 3.97
CA SER A 401 8.99 7.18 5.29
C SER A 401 9.49 5.88 5.92
N VAL A 402 10.13 5.98 7.09
CA VAL A 402 10.55 4.86 7.92
C VAL A 402 9.64 4.83 9.14
N GLN A 403 8.88 3.74 9.32
CA GLN A 403 7.81 3.68 10.31
C GLN A 403 7.86 2.39 11.13
N ALA A 404 7.89 2.54 12.45
CA ALA A 404 7.59 1.49 13.40
C ALA A 404 6.26 1.83 14.08
N THR A 405 5.24 1.00 13.91
CA THR A 405 3.89 1.25 14.43
C THR A 405 3.34 0.05 15.20
N LEU A 406 2.52 0.30 16.21
CA LEU A 406 1.78 -0.73 16.96
C LEU A 406 2.64 -1.89 17.52
N GLY A 407 3.89 -1.62 17.92
CA GLY A 407 4.81 -2.63 18.46
C GLY A 407 5.78 -3.25 17.44
N GLY A 408 5.86 -2.71 16.22
CA GLY A 408 6.81 -3.15 15.19
C GLY A 408 8.22 -2.59 15.42
N ARG A 409 9.24 -3.23 14.83
CA ARG A 409 10.63 -2.78 14.89
C ARG A 409 11.24 -2.62 13.50
N VAL A 410 11.86 -1.47 13.24
CA VAL A 410 12.74 -1.24 12.09
C VAL A 410 14.17 -1.11 12.58
N ASP A 411 15.08 -1.92 12.05
CA ASP A 411 16.49 -1.89 12.42
C ASP A 411 17.35 -1.34 11.29
N LEU A 412 17.86 -0.12 11.45
CA LEU A 412 18.81 0.57 10.58
C LEU A 412 20.09 0.91 11.37
N SER A 413 20.44 0.08 12.36
CA SER A 413 21.45 0.36 13.37
C SER A 413 22.87 0.62 12.82
N ASN A 414 23.15 0.24 11.58
CA ASN A 414 24.45 0.48 10.92
C ASN A 414 24.49 1.68 9.97
N VAL A 415 23.39 2.42 9.80
CA VAL A 415 23.38 3.70 9.06
C VAL A 415 24.16 4.74 9.86
N VAL A 416 25.12 5.40 9.22
CA VAL A 416 26.00 6.39 9.87
C VAL A 416 25.56 7.83 9.63
N SER A 417 25.00 8.14 8.46
CA SER A 417 24.51 9.49 8.14
C SER A 417 23.29 9.45 7.22
N ILE A 418 22.40 10.44 7.41
CA ILE A 418 21.25 10.71 6.55
C ILE A 418 21.29 12.19 6.18
N THR A 419 22.03 12.50 5.11
CA THR A 419 22.27 13.89 4.66
C THR A 419 21.56 14.21 3.34
N ALA A 420 21.16 13.19 2.58
CA ALA A 420 20.53 13.34 1.27
C ALA A 420 19.06 12.89 1.26
N GLY A 421 18.22 13.65 0.55
CA GLY A 421 16.81 13.32 0.33
C GLY A 421 15.90 13.52 1.54
N ALA A 422 14.61 13.76 1.29
CA ALA A 422 13.63 13.92 2.35
C ALA A 422 13.37 12.58 3.05
N THR A 423 13.56 12.55 4.37
CA THR A 423 13.41 11.34 5.20
C THR A 423 12.59 11.67 6.44
N SER A 424 11.53 10.90 6.66
CA SER A 424 10.73 10.93 7.88
C SER A 424 10.90 9.60 8.61
N VAL A 425 11.28 9.66 9.88
CA VAL A 425 11.38 8.51 10.78
C VAL A 425 10.34 8.66 11.86
N THR A 426 9.47 7.66 12.00
CA THR A 426 8.40 7.66 13.00
C THR A 426 8.37 6.36 13.78
N ALA A 427 8.37 6.45 15.11
CA ALA A 427 8.03 5.36 16.01
C ALA A 427 6.74 5.72 16.77
N ASN A 428 5.66 4.94 16.59
CA ASN A 428 4.36 5.27 17.16
C ASN A 428 3.71 4.06 17.84
N GLY A 429 3.45 4.20 19.15
CA GLY A 429 2.81 3.19 19.97
C GLY A 429 3.78 2.40 20.85
N PRO A 430 3.29 1.73 21.90
CA PRO A 430 4.13 0.98 22.82
C PRO A 430 4.90 -0.15 22.12
N GLY A 431 6.19 -0.27 22.40
CA GLY A 431 7.07 -1.29 21.80
C GLY A 431 7.47 -1.01 20.35
N SER A 432 6.97 0.07 19.74
CA SER A 432 7.40 0.50 18.41
C SER A 432 8.80 1.09 18.49
N VAL A 433 9.76 0.53 17.74
CA VAL A 433 11.17 0.95 17.79
C VAL A 433 11.72 1.18 16.39
N VAL A 434 12.35 2.33 16.17
CA VAL A 434 13.29 2.51 15.06
C VAL A 434 14.70 2.59 15.63
N ASP A 435 15.56 1.66 15.22
CA ASP A 435 16.95 1.57 15.66
C ASP A 435 17.88 2.26 14.68
N LEU A 436 18.57 3.30 15.13
CA LEU A 436 19.55 4.11 14.38
C LEU A 436 20.84 4.23 15.21
N ALA A 437 21.24 3.15 15.91
CA ALA A 437 22.29 3.17 16.93
C ALA A 437 23.63 3.83 16.51
N LYS A 438 24.05 3.69 15.24
CA LYS A 438 25.30 4.29 14.72
C LYS A 438 25.12 5.60 13.95
N LEU A 439 23.90 6.14 13.88
CA LEU A 439 23.64 7.38 13.19
C LEU A 439 24.35 8.53 13.91
N GLN A 440 25.26 9.21 13.22
CA GLN A 440 26.03 10.34 13.73
C GLN A 440 25.51 11.69 13.22
N GLU A 441 24.96 11.72 12.01
CA GLU A 441 24.50 12.94 11.36
C GLU A 441 23.13 12.74 10.72
N PHE A 442 22.16 13.58 11.09
CA PHE A 442 20.88 13.71 10.39
C PHE A 442 20.68 15.18 10.02
N ALA A 443 20.96 15.53 8.76
CA ALA A 443 20.95 16.92 8.32
C ALA A 443 20.32 17.10 6.93
N ALA A 444 19.81 18.30 6.65
CA ALA A 444 19.32 18.66 5.32
C ALA A 444 20.38 19.31 4.42
N ASP A 445 20.57 18.73 3.24
CA ASP A 445 21.36 19.26 2.14
C ASP A 445 20.70 20.47 1.44
N ASN A 446 19.39 20.66 1.57
CA ASN A 446 18.65 21.79 0.99
C ASN A 446 17.41 22.19 1.81
N LEU A 447 16.94 23.44 1.65
CA LEU A 447 15.82 24.01 2.42
C LEU A 447 14.43 23.48 2.02
N ALA A 448 14.31 22.78 0.89
CA ALA A 448 13.01 22.31 0.39
C ALA A 448 12.61 20.92 0.95
N SER A 449 13.58 20.17 1.48
CA SER A 449 13.38 18.80 1.93
C SER A 449 13.05 18.77 3.42
N THR A 450 11.78 18.52 3.76
CA THR A 450 11.37 18.34 5.16
C THR A 450 11.91 17.01 5.70
N ARG A 451 12.59 17.03 6.84
CA ARG A 451 13.06 15.85 7.58
C ARG A 451 12.39 15.80 8.95
N LEU A 452 12.06 14.60 9.41
CA LEU A 452 11.32 14.39 10.64
C LEU A 452 11.92 13.24 11.45
N LEU A 453 12.13 13.47 12.74
CA LEU A 453 12.25 12.43 13.77
C LEU A 453 11.03 12.55 14.68
N ARG A 454 10.17 11.53 14.71
CA ARG A 454 8.94 11.54 15.50
C ARG A 454 8.79 10.29 16.36
N ALA A 455 8.78 10.45 17.67
CA ALA A 455 8.40 9.39 18.60
C ALA A 455 7.09 9.76 19.30
N ALA A 456 6.10 8.88 19.24
CA ALA A 456 4.76 9.16 19.73
C ALA A 456 4.13 7.96 20.46
N ASN A 457 3.24 8.25 21.42
CA ASN A 457 2.43 7.24 22.13
C ASN A 457 3.27 6.07 22.72
N GLY A 458 4.49 6.33 23.19
CA GLY A 458 5.40 5.32 23.73
C GLY A 458 6.33 4.65 22.71
N GLY A 459 6.40 5.17 21.48
CA GLY A 459 7.39 4.76 20.50
C GLY A 459 8.80 5.27 20.84
N GLN A 460 9.83 4.59 20.34
CA GLN A 460 11.23 4.89 20.63
C GLN A 460 12.06 4.99 19.35
N ILE A 461 12.88 6.02 19.24
CA ILE A 461 13.92 6.14 18.22
C ILE A 461 15.28 6.11 18.92
N LEU A 462 16.10 5.12 18.60
CA LEU A 462 17.40 4.91 19.24
C LEU A 462 18.50 5.60 18.44
N THR A 463 19.05 6.69 18.97
CA THR A 463 20.10 7.51 18.33
C THR A 463 21.29 7.83 19.26
N PRO A 464 21.84 6.87 20.04
CA PRO A 464 22.90 7.12 21.03
C PRO A 464 24.20 7.70 20.45
N ALA A 465 24.45 7.56 19.14
CA ALA A 465 25.63 8.10 18.47
C ALA A 465 25.38 9.44 17.74
N LEU A 466 24.17 10.00 17.80
CA LEU A 466 23.78 11.16 17.00
C LEU A 466 24.39 12.44 17.58
N THR A 467 25.36 13.01 16.88
CA THR A 467 26.08 14.22 17.30
C THR A 467 25.55 15.49 16.64
N THR A 468 25.09 15.38 15.40
CA THR A 468 24.71 16.53 14.56
C THR A 468 23.32 16.38 13.99
N ILE A 469 22.47 17.38 14.24
CA ILE A 469 21.13 17.52 13.70
C ILE A 469 20.99 18.88 13.03
N GLY A 470 20.75 18.91 11.72
CA GLY A 470 20.65 20.15 10.96
C GLY A 470 19.35 20.25 10.17
N ARG A 471 18.52 21.27 10.43
CA ARG A 471 17.24 21.49 9.69
C ARG A 471 16.27 20.29 9.75
N VAL A 472 16.24 19.60 10.89
CA VAL A 472 15.32 18.49 11.15
C VAL A 472 14.23 18.96 12.11
N ARG A 473 13.00 18.50 11.88
CA ARG A 473 11.92 18.61 12.87
C ARG A 473 11.99 17.41 13.81
N ILE A 474 12.14 17.67 15.10
CA ILE A 474 12.08 16.66 16.16
C ILE A 474 10.76 16.80 16.88
N GLU A 475 9.97 15.73 16.90
CA GLU A 475 8.70 15.66 17.61
C GLU A 475 8.69 14.51 18.62
N LEU A 476 8.43 14.85 19.87
CA LEU A 476 8.16 13.90 20.93
C LEU A 476 6.75 14.11 21.45
N ASP A 477 5.93 13.06 21.45
CA ASP A 477 4.52 13.13 21.81
C ASP A 477 4.15 12.02 22.80
N GLY A 478 3.82 12.40 24.03
CA GLY A 478 3.48 11.49 25.12
C GLY A 478 4.65 11.19 26.06
N PRO A 479 4.36 10.87 27.34
CA PRO A 479 5.36 10.86 28.43
C PRO A 479 6.33 9.68 28.39
N THR A 480 6.06 8.65 27.60
CA THR A 480 6.90 7.45 27.48
C THR A 480 7.59 7.33 26.12
N SER A 481 7.36 8.30 25.23
CA SER A 481 8.03 8.36 23.94
C SER A 481 9.47 8.83 24.14
N SER A 482 10.42 8.32 23.36
CA SER A 482 11.83 8.72 23.51
C SER A 482 12.56 8.86 22.17
N ILE A 483 13.43 9.87 22.09
CA ILE A 483 14.48 10.01 21.07
C ILE A 483 15.77 10.24 21.84
N ASP A 484 16.78 9.39 21.67
CA ASP A 484 18.05 9.54 22.40
C ASP A 484 18.88 10.67 21.80
N LEU A 485 18.98 11.78 22.53
CA LEU A 485 19.76 12.97 22.15
C LEU A 485 20.96 13.22 23.08
N THR A 486 21.35 12.22 23.88
CA THR A 486 22.36 12.37 24.94
C THR A 486 23.75 12.73 24.41
N SER A 487 24.08 12.27 23.21
CA SER A 487 25.34 12.56 22.50
C SER A 487 25.24 13.75 21.54
N THR A 488 24.05 14.35 21.39
CA THR A 488 23.83 15.43 20.42
C THR A 488 24.47 16.71 20.91
N THR A 489 25.39 17.27 20.12
CA THR A 489 26.14 18.49 20.45
C THR A 489 25.76 19.68 19.56
N ASP A 490 25.19 19.40 18.38
CA ASP A 490 24.81 20.39 17.39
C ASP A 490 23.36 20.15 16.95
N ILE A 491 22.52 21.16 17.13
CA ILE A 491 21.10 21.19 16.74
C ILE A 491 20.79 22.45 15.92
N ASP A 492 21.79 23.02 15.25
CA ASP A 492 21.63 24.25 14.48
C ASP A 492 20.49 24.12 13.45
N GLU A 493 19.63 25.14 13.42
CA GLU A 493 18.44 25.19 12.56
C GLU A 493 17.41 24.06 12.77
N ALA A 494 17.54 23.21 13.80
CA ALA A 494 16.55 22.19 14.14
C ALA A 494 15.32 22.79 14.84
N SER A 495 14.14 22.21 14.60
CA SER A 495 12.93 22.56 15.35
C SER A 495 12.58 21.46 16.34
N LEU A 496 12.26 21.85 17.58
CA LEU A 496 12.03 20.94 18.71
C LEU A 496 10.58 21.06 19.19
N PHE A 497 9.89 19.94 19.32
CA PHE A 497 8.50 19.88 19.80
C PHE A 497 8.36 18.78 20.85
N ALA A 498 8.11 19.16 22.09
CA ALA A 498 7.69 18.26 23.16
C ALA A 498 6.20 18.46 23.44
N ARG A 499 5.40 17.40 23.28
CA ARG A 499 3.95 17.46 23.38
C ARG A 499 3.38 16.37 24.29
N GLY A 500 2.23 16.64 24.90
CA GLY A 500 1.46 15.64 25.63
C GLY A 500 2.21 15.01 26.82
N GLY A 501 3.07 15.76 27.51
CA GLY A 501 3.85 15.28 28.65
C GLY A 501 5.24 14.74 28.30
N ALA A 502 5.69 14.90 27.05
CA ALA A 502 7.02 14.47 26.60
C ALA A 502 8.15 15.37 27.13
N SER A 503 9.36 14.82 27.30
CA SER A 503 10.56 15.60 27.67
C SER A 503 11.66 15.48 26.61
N LEU A 504 12.10 16.61 26.04
CA LEU A 504 13.25 16.70 25.13
C LEU A 504 14.44 17.34 25.86
N GLU A 505 15.51 16.57 26.05
CA GLU A 505 16.67 16.94 26.87
C GLU A 505 18.00 16.71 26.11
N PRO A 506 18.36 17.54 25.12
CA PRO A 506 19.65 17.45 24.42
C PRO A 506 20.79 18.02 25.30
N SER A 507 21.13 17.32 26.38
CA SER A 507 21.98 17.82 27.48
C SER A 507 23.42 18.20 27.09
N ALA A 508 23.93 17.69 25.96
CA ALA A 508 25.28 17.98 25.49
C ALA A 508 25.36 19.21 24.54
N VAL A 509 24.22 19.81 24.18
CA VAL A 509 24.16 20.99 23.31
C VAL A 509 24.51 22.25 24.10
N THR A 510 25.50 22.99 23.61
CA THR A 510 25.91 24.29 24.21
C THR A 510 25.52 25.51 23.37
N SER A 511 25.16 25.31 22.10
CA SER A 511 24.77 26.38 21.18
C SER A 511 23.63 25.95 20.27
N MET A 512 22.80 26.91 19.87
CA MET A 512 21.79 26.74 18.84
C MET A 512 21.73 28.00 17.99
N VAL A 513 22.19 27.88 16.76
CA VAL A 513 22.33 28.97 15.80
C VAL A 513 21.32 28.78 14.68
N HIS A 514 20.69 29.88 14.27
CA HIS A 514 19.76 29.90 13.14
C HIS A 514 20.27 30.78 12.00
N GLY A 515 20.08 30.31 10.76
CA GLY A 515 20.41 31.05 9.54
C GLY A 515 19.39 32.13 9.17
N SER A 516 18.95 32.14 7.91
CA SER A 516 17.95 33.11 7.42
C SER A 516 16.55 32.83 7.96
N SER A 517 16.17 31.56 8.06
CA SER A 517 14.92 31.12 8.68
C SER A 517 15.19 30.61 10.09
N GLY A 518 14.47 31.15 11.08
CA GLY A 518 14.44 30.61 12.43
C GLY A 518 13.74 29.26 12.50
N ALA A 519 13.90 28.58 13.63
CA ALA A 519 13.21 27.33 13.94
C ALA A 519 12.11 27.56 14.99
N THR A 520 11.42 26.49 15.35
CA THR A 520 10.46 26.50 16.46
C THR A 520 10.96 25.60 17.59
N VAL A 521 10.92 26.11 18.81
CA VAL A 521 11.07 25.35 20.05
C VAL A 521 9.74 25.44 20.77
N GLU A 522 9.08 24.31 21.03
CA GLU A 522 7.74 24.29 21.60
C GLU A 522 7.60 23.17 22.63
N ALA A 523 7.16 23.53 23.83
CA ALA A 523 6.62 22.61 24.82
C ALA A 523 5.11 22.85 24.94
N ASP A 524 4.28 21.86 24.62
CA ASP A 524 2.81 22.00 24.65
C ASP A 524 2.14 20.86 25.44
N GLY A 525 1.37 21.23 26.46
CA GLY A 525 0.65 20.32 27.34
C GLY A 525 1.34 20.10 28.68
N VAL A 526 0.53 19.71 29.68
CA VAL A 526 0.99 19.49 31.06
C VAL A 526 2.12 18.47 31.11
N GLY A 527 3.23 18.84 31.75
CA GLY A 527 4.41 18.01 31.90
C GLY A 527 5.31 17.95 30.66
N SER A 528 4.93 18.60 29.56
CA SER A 528 5.81 18.72 28.40
C SER A 528 6.99 19.62 28.73
N LEU A 529 8.21 19.17 28.43
CA LEU A 529 9.45 19.89 28.71
C LEU A 529 10.34 19.92 27.47
N VAL A 530 10.84 21.10 27.14
CA VAL A 530 12.04 21.24 26.30
C VAL A 530 13.13 21.86 27.17
N ASP A 531 14.09 21.03 27.59
CA ASP A 531 15.22 21.44 28.44
C ASP A 531 16.42 21.83 27.56
N LEU A 532 16.66 23.13 27.47
CA LEU A 532 17.81 23.73 26.80
C LEU A 532 18.68 24.51 27.79
N SER A 533 18.67 24.12 29.07
CA SER A 533 19.46 24.73 30.14
C SER A 533 20.97 24.65 29.91
N GLY A 534 21.44 23.72 29.06
CA GLY A 534 22.84 23.62 28.62
C GLY A 534 23.25 24.67 27.57
N ILE A 535 22.30 25.32 26.89
CA ILE A 535 22.60 26.28 25.82
C ILE A 535 23.10 27.58 26.42
N THR A 536 24.32 27.99 26.04
CA THR A 536 24.94 29.26 26.45
C THR A 536 24.99 30.28 25.31
N ALA A 537 24.93 29.82 24.05
CA ALA A 537 24.89 30.65 22.86
C ALA A 537 23.64 30.35 22.01
N LEU A 538 22.71 31.29 21.96
CA LEU A 538 21.47 31.20 21.18
C LEU A 538 21.41 32.36 20.19
N SER A 539 21.22 32.07 18.90
CA SER A 539 20.90 33.09 17.91
C SER A 539 19.53 32.84 17.29
N GLY A 540 18.78 33.89 16.99
CA GLY A 540 17.52 33.79 16.24
C GLY A 540 17.73 33.80 14.73
N GLY A 541 16.67 33.51 13.97
CA GLY A 541 16.70 33.68 12.51
C GLY A 541 16.86 35.15 12.09
N THR A 542 17.51 35.37 10.94
CA THR A 542 17.86 36.72 10.47
C THR A 542 16.83 37.37 9.53
N VAL A 543 15.96 36.57 8.92
CA VAL A 543 14.85 37.02 8.06
C VAL A 543 13.50 36.63 8.67
N VAL A 544 13.34 35.35 9.03
CA VAL A 544 12.18 34.84 9.79
C VAL A 544 12.67 34.53 11.20
N GLY A 545 12.01 35.08 12.23
CA GLY A 545 12.44 34.90 13.62
C GLY A 545 12.28 33.47 14.11
N THR A 546 13.14 33.07 15.05
CA THR A 546 12.97 31.83 15.82
C THR A 546 11.81 32.02 16.79
N THR A 547 10.99 31.00 16.99
CA THR A 547 9.89 31.06 17.96
C THR A 547 10.10 30.06 19.08
N VAL A 548 9.97 30.52 20.32
CA VAL A 548 10.14 29.70 21.53
C VAL A 548 8.83 29.77 22.33
N ARG A 549 8.18 28.63 22.55
CA ARG A 549 6.81 28.54 23.04
C ARG A 549 6.66 27.56 24.19
N ALA A 550 6.04 28.02 25.26
CA ALA A 550 5.52 27.18 26.33
C ALA A 550 3.99 27.31 26.33
N PHE A 551 3.27 26.22 26.06
CA PHE A 551 1.81 26.21 25.92
C PHE A 551 1.12 25.17 26.82
N ASN A 552 -0.08 25.52 27.29
CA ASN A 552 -1.01 24.62 28.00
C ASN A 552 -0.36 23.77 29.13
N GLY A 553 0.52 24.37 29.94
CA GLY A 553 1.23 23.69 31.03
C GLY A 553 2.61 23.12 30.64
N GLY A 554 3.09 23.43 29.43
CA GLY A 554 4.42 23.09 28.95
C GLY A 554 5.50 24.01 29.53
N ARG A 555 6.74 23.52 29.61
CA ARG A 555 7.91 24.26 30.08
C ARG A 555 9.01 24.28 29.01
N VAL A 556 9.56 25.47 28.74
CA VAL A 556 10.82 25.60 28.01
C VAL A 556 11.86 26.20 28.95
N ASP A 557 12.96 25.47 29.16
CA ASP A 557 14.07 25.90 30.00
C ASP A 557 15.22 26.41 29.13
N LEU A 558 15.56 27.68 29.27
CA LEU A 558 16.69 28.33 28.61
C LEU A 558 17.61 29.00 29.65
N THR A 559 17.66 28.47 30.87
CA THR A 559 18.44 29.08 31.96
C THR A 559 19.95 29.16 31.66
N GLY A 560 20.48 28.44 30.68
CA GLY A 560 21.88 28.54 30.28
C GLY A 560 22.25 29.86 29.56
N ILE A 561 21.29 30.56 28.95
CA ILE A 561 21.59 31.71 28.10
C ILE A 561 21.79 32.99 28.94
N THR A 562 22.83 33.76 28.62
CA THR A 562 23.13 35.03 29.34
C THR A 562 22.85 36.27 28.50
N SER A 563 22.91 36.20 27.18
CA SER A 563 22.66 37.35 26.30
C SER A 563 22.19 36.92 24.92
N ILE A 564 21.31 37.70 24.31
CA ILE A 564 20.80 37.47 22.96
C ILE A 564 21.19 38.66 22.09
N THR A 565 22.26 38.50 21.34
CA THR A 565 22.88 39.57 20.54
C THR A 565 22.77 39.37 19.03
N ALA A 566 22.26 38.21 18.59
CA ALA A 566 22.12 37.85 17.18
C ALA A 566 20.75 37.24 16.89
N GLY A 567 20.10 37.68 15.81
CA GLY A 567 18.84 37.10 15.35
C GLY A 567 17.59 37.53 16.12
N ALA A 568 16.42 37.38 15.48
CA ALA A 568 15.14 37.65 16.12
C ALA A 568 14.57 36.38 16.78
N ILE A 569 14.09 36.51 18.01
CA ILE A 569 13.47 35.44 18.80
C ILE A 569 12.15 35.95 19.38
N ASP A 570 11.10 35.18 19.16
CA ASP A 570 9.78 35.41 19.73
C ASP A 570 9.56 34.43 20.88
N PHE A 571 9.69 34.92 22.12
CA PHE A 571 9.40 34.16 23.33
C PHE A 571 7.92 34.31 23.70
N VAL A 572 7.25 33.18 23.87
CA VAL A 572 5.82 33.12 24.20
C VAL A 572 5.58 32.09 25.29
N SER A 573 4.96 32.49 26.38
CA SER A 573 4.36 31.58 27.35
C SER A 573 2.86 31.84 27.40
N SER A 574 2.05 30.84 27.06
CA SER A 574 0.59 30.97 26.98
C SER A 574 -0.15 29.79 27.59
N GLY A 575 -1.25 30.04 28.30
CA GLY A 575 -2.00 28.99 28.99
C GLY A 575 -1.56 28.78 30.44
N ALA A 576 -2.47 28.28 31.28
CA ALA A 576 -2.21 28.02 32.68
C ALA A 576 -1.00 27.09 32.87
N GLU A 577 -0.18 27.39 33.89
CA GLU A 577 1.03 26.64 34.27
C GLU A 577 2.14 26.57 33.20
N SER A 578 1.97 27.23 32.06
CA SER A 578 3.02 27.35 31.06
C SER A 578 4.18 28.18 31.58
N VAL A 579 5.41 27.72 31.40
CA VAL A 579 6.63 28.40 31.87
C VAL A 579 7.66 28.50 30.77
N LEU A 580 8.12 29.71 30.50
CA LEU A 580 9.29 29.97 29.68
C LEU A 580 10.36 30.59 30.57
N ASP A 581 11.46 29.87 30.80
CA ASP A 581 12.49 30.26 31.74
C ASP A 581 13.74 30.79 31.02
N ILE A 582 13.97 32.10 31.12
CA ILE A 582 15.15 32.80 30.61
C ILE A 582 15.83 33.59 31.75
N SER A 583 15.81 33.03 32.96
CA SER A 583 16.18 33.73 34.20
C SER A 583 17.64 34.19 34.29
N ASN A 584 18.50 33.85 33.34
CA ASN A 584 19.90 34.28 33.33
C ASN A 584 20.22 35.33 32.23
N VAL A 585 19.24 35.68 31.38
CA VAL A 585 19.41 36.70 30.33
C VAL A 585 19.63 38.08 30.93
N THR A 586 20.82 38.66 30.73
CA THR A 586 21.16 40.03 31.13
C THR A 586 20.83 41.06 30.05
N GLU A 587 20.83 40.65 28.78
CA GLU A 587 20.62 41.54 27.65
C GLU A 587 19.89 40.83 26.48
N TYR A 588 18.91 41.52 25.90
CA TYR A 588 18.34 41.18 24.60
C TYR A 588 18.41 42.39 23.65
N ALA A 589 19.42 42.38 22.77
CA ALA A 589 19.78 43.50 21.90
C ALA A 589 20.27 43.06 20.51
N ALA A 590 19.53 42.18 19.82
CA ALA A 590 19.90 41.73 18.47
C ALA A 590 19.78 42.84 17.41
N THR A 591 20.68 42.88 16.43
CA THR A 591 20.87 44.02 15.50
C THR A 591 20.12 43.95 14.16
N ASN A 592 19.41 42.86 13.84
CA ASN A 592 18.68 42.67 12.57
C ASN A 592 17.15 42.90 12.66
N MET A 593 16.46 42.96 11.50
CA MET A 593 15.14 43.60 11.31
C MET A 593 13.96 42.99 12.12
N ALA A 594 13.76 43.49 13.34
CA ALA A 594 12.62 44.32 13.80
C ALA A 594 11.13 43.95 13.62
N SER A 595 10.71 42.69 13.44
CA SER A 595 9.28 42.34 13.64
C SER A 595 8.99 41.14 14.54
N SER A 596 10.00 40.33 14.92
CA SER A 596 9.79 39.11 15.72
C SER A 596 10.54 39.09 17.06
N ARG A 597 11.16 40.19 17.50
CA ARG A 597 11.81 40.27 18.83
C ARG A 597 10.76 40.54 19.89
N ARG A 598 10.28 39.50 20.56
CA ARG A 598 9.16 39.61 21.49
C ARG A 598 9.36 38.78 22.73
N ILE A 599 8.81 39.28 23.84
CA ILE A 599 8.63 38.55 25.10
C ILE A 599 7.17 38.67 25.47
N ARG A 600 6.44 37.54 25.47
CA ARG A 600 4.99 37.52 25.72
C ARG A 600 4.59 36.54 26.80
N GLY A 601 3.89 37.04 27.81
CA GLY A 601 3.11 36.23 28.75
C GLY A 601 1.62 36.39 28.46
N GLU A 602 0.91 35.32 28.19
CA GLU A 602 -0.49 35.34 27.75
C GLU A 602 -1.30 34.25 28.47
N GLY A 603 -2.61 34.43 28.66
CA GLY A 603 -3.54 33.37 29.08
C GLY A 603 -3.14 32.52 30.30
N GLY A 604 -2.48 33.09 31.31
CA GLY A 604 -2.00 32.37 32.51
C GLY A 604 -0.56 31.86 32.41
N GLY A 605 0.09 32.03 31.26
CA GLY A 605 1.48 31.65 31.02
C GLY A 605 2.46 32.64 31.66
N THR A 606 3.58 32.10 32.16
CA THR A 606 4.63 32.85 32.86
C THR A 606 5.92 32.87 32.06
N VAL A 607 6.52 34.05 31.90
CA VAL A 607 7.92 34.19 31.46
C VAL A 607 8.78 34.61 32.64
N MET A 608 9.83 33.84 32.93
CA MET A 608 10.76 34.11 34.03
C MET A 608 12.00 34.83 33.52
N LEU A 609 12.21 36.05 34.00
CA LEU A 609 13.39 36.88 33.80
C LEU A 609 14.31 36.80 35.02
N ARG A 610 15.43 37.55 34.98
CA ARG A 610 16.42 37.56 36.07
C ARG A 610 15.79 37.84 37.43
N PRO A 611 15.93 36.95 38.43
CA PRO A 611 15.39 37.16 39.76
C PRO A 611 16.25 38.13 40.60
N ALA A 612 17.46 38.46 40.14
CA ALA A 612 18.33 39.47 40.72
C ALA A 612 19.15 40.17 39.62
N GLY A 613 19.12 41.50 39.62
CA GLY A 613 19.78 42.37 38.66
C GLY A 613 18.85 42.87 37.54
N THR A 614 19.46 43.59 36.59
CA THR A 614 18.75 44.21 35.46
C THR A 614 18.83 43.35 34.20
N VAL A 615 17.71 43.28 33.46
CA VAL A 615 17.64 42.81 32.07
C VAL A 615 17.55 44.02 31.15
N GLU A 616 18.50 44.16 30.24
CA GLU A 616 18.58 45.27 29.28
C GLU A 616 17.89 44.89 27.96
N LEU A 617 16.81 45.59 27.60
CA LEU A 617 16.05 45.32 26.37
C LEU A 617 16.22 46.46 25.37
N THR A 618 16.67 46.14 24.15
CA THR A 618 16.84 47.10 23.06
C THR A 618 16.11 46.62 21.82
N ASN A 619 15.20 47.44 21.30
CA ASN A 619 14.31 47.10 20.19
C ASN A 619 13.45 45.83 20.38
N VAL A 620 13.04 45.52 21.61
CA VAL A 620 12.21 44.35 21.95
C VAL A 620 10.79 44.80 22.24
N GLN A 621 9.79 44.04 21.78
CA GLN A 621 8.41 44.23 22.24
C GLN A 621 8.12 43.27 23.40
N MET A 622 7.90 43.83 24.58
CA MET A 622 7.44 43.11 25.76
C MET A 622 5.92 43.30 25.89
N SER A 623 5.17 42.22 26.05
CA SER A 623 3.72 42.32 26.26
C SER A 623 3.18 41.28 27.20
N VAL A 624 2.18 41.67 28.01
CA VAL A 624 1.43 40.73 28.84
C VAL A 624 -0.05 40.91 28.57
N THR A 625 -0.77 39.86 28.21
CA THR A 625 -2.23 39.94 27.95
C THR A 625 -2.99 38.98 28.86
N SER A 626 -4.24 39.30 29.16
CA SER A 626 -5.11 38.50 30.04
C SER A 626 -4.43 38.21 31.40
N ASP A 627 -4.49 37.00 31.92
CA ASP A 627 -3.89 36.53 33.17
C ASP A 627 -2.43 36.06 33.03
N GLY A 628 -1.78 36.34 31.89
CA GLY A 628 -0.35 36.08 31.71
C GLY A 628 0.51 36.86 32.70
N SER A 629 1.76 36.42 32.90
CA SER A 629 2.72 37.09 33.77
C SER A 629 4.15 37.13 33.21
N ILE A 630 4.88 38.18 33.57
CA ILE A 630 6.34 38.23 33.43
C ILE A 630 6.93 38.56 34.80
N THR A 631 7.89 37.76 35.27
CA THR A 631 8.43 37.83 36.65
C THR A 631 9.94 38.03 36.64
N GLY A 632 10.50 38.77 37.61
CA GLY A 632 11.93 39.08 37.71
C GLY A 632 12.22 40.26 38.64
N ASP A 633 13.47 40.71 38.71
CA ASP A 633 13.90 41.86 39.51
C ASP A 633 13.66 43.17 38.76
N THR A 634 14.52 43.53 37.80
CA THR A 634 14.45 44.82 37.11
C THR A 634 14.57 44.66 35.59
N VAL A 635 13.71 45.32 34.82
CA VAL A 635 13.81 45.39 33.34
C VAL A 635 14.06 46.83 32.92
N ALA A 636 15.12 47.05 32.14
CA ALA A 636 15.45 48.34 31.54
C ALA A 636 14.98 48.39 30.08
N LEU A 637 14.13 49.37 29.76
CA LEU A 637 13.62 49.61 28.42
C LEU A 637 14.50 50.65 27.72
N ASN A 638 15.39 50.19 26.85
CA ASN A 638 16.26 51.04 26.03
C ASN A 638 15.59 51.39 24.69
N ASP A 639 16.37 52.01 23.79
CA ASP A 639 15.85 52.57 22.54
C ASP A 639 15.14 51.52 21.67
N GLY A 640 13.99 51.91 21.11
CA GLY A 640 13.13 51.06 20.29
C GLY A 640 12.36 49.95 21.02
N THR A 641 12.48 49.83 22.34
CA THR A 641 11.73 48.85 23.13
C THR A 641 10.31 49.34 23.42
N LEU A 642 9.33 48.46 23.26
CA LEU A 642 7.90 48.72 23.51
C LEU A 642 7.40 47.81 24.62
N LEU A 643 6.82 48.38 25.67
CA LEU A 643 6.04 47.65 26.67
C LEU A 643 4.54 47.89 26.44
N THR A 644 3.73 46.82 26.37
CA THR A 644 2.28 46.94 26.16
C THR A 644 1.48 45.80 26.80
N GLY A 645 0.15 45.86 26.74
CA GLY A 645 -0.74 44.78 27.18
C GLY A 645 -1.76 45.17 28.26
N THR A 646 -2.28 44.17 28.97
CA THR A 646 -3.33 44.24 30.02
C THR A 646 -3.15 43.18 31.13
N GLY A 647 -1.92 42.72 31.40
CA GLY A 647 -1.62 41.67 32.39
C GLY A 647 -0.66 42.09 33.51
N THR A 648 -0.07 41.11 34.22
CA THR A 648 0.80 41.37 35.38
C THR A 648 2.28 41.29 35.03
N ILE A 649 3.04 42.34 35.38
CA ILE A 649 4.49 42.39 35.29
C ILE A 649 5.04 42.47 36.71
N GLN A 650 5.51 41.36 37.26
CA GLN A 650 6.11 41.30 38.59
C GLN A 650 7.61 41.60 38.48
N THR A 651 7.96 42.79 38.00
CA THR A 651 9.31 43.34 37.93
C THR A 651 9.27 44.83 38.25
N SER A 652 10.41 45.40 38.65
CA SER A 652 10.64 46.85 38.54
C SER A 652 10.93 47.19 37.07
N ILE A 653 10.48 48.35 36.61
CA ILE A 653 10.68 48.84 35.24
C ILE A 653 11.48 50.14 35.27
N VAL A 654 12.58 50.21 34.52
CA VAL A 654 13.35 51.44 34.28
C VAL A 654 13.20 51.81 32.81
N ASN A 655 12.37 52.80 32.51
CA ASN A 655 12.17 53.26 31.15
C ASN A 655 13.21 54.33 30.78
N ARG A 656 14.34 53.91 30.21
CA ARG A 656 15.45 54.79 29.82
C ARG A 656 15.15 55.55 28.53
N ALA A 657 14.74 54.83 27.50
CA ALA A 657 14.45 55.36 26.15
C ALA A 657 13.34 54.59 25.42
N GLY A 658 12.65 53.67 26.09
CA GLY A 658 11.56 52.88 25.53
C GLY A 658 10.22 53.62 25.51
N ASP A 659 9.20 52.91 25.05
CA ASP A 659 7.82 53.38 24.98
C ASP A 659 6.93 52.42 25.79
N ILE A 660 6.18 52.94 26.76
CA ILE A 660 5.20 52.17 27.53
C ILE A 660 3.80 52.57 27.04
N ARG A 661 3.10 51.64 26.39
CA ARG A 661 1.73 51.85 25.89
C ARG A 661 0.77 50.84 26.49
N PRO A 662 0.03 51.20 27.55
CA PRO A 662 -1.10 50.39 28.02
C PRO A 662 -2.04 50.12 26.84
N GLY A 663 -2.48 48.87 26.64
CA GLY A 663 -3.26 48.51 25.45
C GLY A 663 -4.59 49.25 25.34
N ASP A 664 -5.14 49.37 24.12
CA ASP A 664 -6.43 50.05 23.85
C ASP A 664 -7.67 49.29 24.40
N ALA A 665 -7.48 48.07 24.93
CA ALA A 665 -8.55 47.25 25.49
C ALA A 665 -8.78 47.59 26.98
N VAL A 666 -10.04 47.56 27.43
CA VAL A 666 -10.40 47.76 28.84
C VAL A 666 -9.72 46.67 29.70
N GLY A 667 -8.71 47.07 30.47
CA GLY A 667 -7.90 46.23 31.36
C GLY A 667 -6.76 47.03 31.99
N GLU A 668 -6.15 46.51 33.06
CA GLU A 668 -5.03 47.17 33.75
C GLU A 668 -3.72 46.41 33.46
N THR A 669 -2.66 47.11 33.05
CA THR A 669 -1.30 46.57 33.12
C THR A 669 -0.75 46.86 34.51
N SER A 670 -0.58 45.82 35.33
CA SER A 670 -0.06 45.96 36.69
C SER A 670 1.45 45.78 36.72
N ILE A 671 2.19 46.79 37.15
CA ILE A 671 3.63 46.67 37.48
C ILE A 671 3.74 46.43 38.99
N GLY A 672 4.28 45.28 39.37
CA GLY A 672 4.42 44.86 40.76
C GLY A 672 5.62 45.46 41.50
N GLY A 673 6.64 45.94 40.76
CA GLY A 673 7.79 46.67 41.30
C GLY A 673 7.72 48.18 41.06
N ASP A 674 8.86 48.86 41.20
CA ASP A 674 8.95 50.31 40.98
C ASP A 674 9.00 50.64 39.49
N LEU A 675 8.28 51.68 39.04
CA LEU A 675 8.41 52.26 37.71
C LEU A 675 9.24 53.55 37.77
N THR A 676 10.44 53.52 37.18
CA THR A 676 11.32 54.69 37.02
C THR A 676 11.29 55.18 35.58
N GLN A 677 10.95 56.45 35.37
CA GLN A 677 10.89 57.08 34.05
C GLN A 677 12.06 58.05 33.86
N GLU A 678 12.90 57.83 32.86
CA GLU A 678 13.96 58.77 32.47
C GLU A 678 13.48 59.71 31.35
N SER A 679 14.24 60.79 31.10
CA SER A 679 13.83 61.89 30.20
C SER A 679 13.72 61.49 28.73
N ALA A 680 14.38 60.41 28.29
CA ALA A 680 14.34 59.94 26.91
C ALA A 680 13.24 58.91 26.65
N GLY A 681 12.70 58.25 27.68
CA GLY A 681 11.59 57.32 27.54
C GLY A 681 10.22 58.02 27.42
N ARG A 682 9.21 57.25 27.00
CA ARG A 682 7.81 57.70 26.84
C ARG A 682 6.85 56.76 27.56
N ILE A 683 5.77 57.33 28.10
CA ILE A 683 4.59 56.65 28.65
C ILE A 683 3.36 57.34 28.07
#